data_AF-A0A5M6CVQ1-F1
#
_entry.id   AF-A0A5M6CVQ1-F1
#
_cell.length_a   1.000
_cell.length_b   1.000
_cell.length_c   1.000
_cell.angle_alpha   90.00
_cell.angle_beta   90.00
_cell.angle_gamma   90.00
#
_symmetry.space_group_name_H-M   'P 1'
#
loop_
_entity.id
_entity.type
_entity.pdbx_description
1 polymer ?
#
loop_
_entity_poly.entity_id
_entity_poly.type
_entity_poly.pdbx_seq_one_letter_code
_entity_poly.pdbx_strand_id
1 'polypeptide(L)'
;MKSIFFVLALVACATSVGAAEPPRPNILYLYVDDMGWGSIGPNGQAQRQAAGQPYVRTPNLNRLAAEGLNFTRGYGCHVCSPARSSQQSGFHQGHTFADRNDPDNAKKAMRADDVLIGDALSAAGYVTGYWGKWGYGGSKDRVGPVIQNVQTLPTSHGYQHVLAELHHVRAHTFFQPTLWKAPASLGSTGGVELVPNSMTRYQGDGDYPDTPAMQNHGEYPETAYCDDSYAFAALDFIRSQGTQYNETGRPFFGLLAVQIPHAPFGQISTLPKWDQAYDDDPWFDSLDDQTRQWAAMVTRIDAHFGNLFDALQDPNNDGDPSDSIANNTLIVFQSDNGGPRGRNNAQLDANGGLRGTKGMIQEGGIRVPLVMRWPAMIREDSRLQAGTNCQRVVDVTDLLPTFCELAGAEIPLGIDGMSIAPFLQGSDQQREREFIIHEAGNGQSIIRDRYKLIRVDGRRGGPPNLTLYDLREDPSESNDIAGDHPTMVEALHELLLGERVTEPRGFANTYHQWTGPDGASAADAANWSEYRYANAGVTYQVDDGAPQLSWTARMENSGPVSSVAKADSDLQFLALEIRGDQHGGGAQFLVLQPGINLTGRNEIRIGKQGVLSIDGGTVSTLRWIENLPGGTLRGHGTIQGTVFNHGRVQIDGGDPSPLHVHGDYRQTDEAELTITLPPDEQALLNVDGRAALAGTLTVRVGPGFRPAPDETWTIVKADRVTGRFDNSRDRVVSTDGHRFRIQYSESEVTLKVD
;
A
#
# COMPACT_ATOMS: atom_id res chain seq x y z
N MET A 1 -71.80 -30.73 11.40
CA MET A 1 -70.69 -30.10 10.66
C MET A 1 -69.75 -29.46 11.67
N LYS A 2 -68.57 -30.05 11.91
CA LYS A 2 -67.52 -29.49 12.78
C LYS A 2 -66.28 -29.33 11.90
N SER A 3 -65.88 -28.09 11.68
CA SER A 3 -64.77 -27.70 10.80
C SER A 3 -63.44 -27.93 11.49
N ILE A 4 -62.53 -28.63 10.81
CA ILE A 4 -61.15 -28.87 11.21
C ILE A 4 -60.28 -27.73 10.65
N PHE A 5 -59.61 -26.99 11.52
CA PHE A 5 -58.59 -26.00 11.14
C PHE A 5 -57.23 -26.70 11.05
N PHE A 6 -56.62 -26.69 9.87
CA PHE A 6 -55.22 -27.09 9.64
C PHE A 6 -54.33 -25.89 9.95
N VAL A 7 -53.42 -26.03 10.92
CA VAL A 7 -52.35 -25.06 11.19
C VAL A 7 -51.13 -25.47 10.36
N LEU A 8 -50.77 -24.66 9.36
CA LEU A 8 -49.51 -24.80 8.63
C LEU A 8 -48.39 -24.19 9.49
N ALA A 9 -47.44 -25.01 9.93
CA ALA A 9 -46.20 -24.54 10.55
C ALA A 9 -45.25 -24.07 9.43
N LEU A 10 -45.00 -22.76 9.35
CA LEU A 10 -43.93 -22.18 8.53
C LEU A 10 -42.59 -22.48 9.20
N VAL A 11 -41.80 -23.37 8.59
CA VAL A 11 -40.39 -23.55 8.91
C VAL A 11 -39.64 -22.38 8.27
N ALA A 12 -39.20 -21.43 9.09
CA ALA A 12 -38.27 -20.39 8.67
C ALA A 12 -36.87 -21.00 8.54
N CYS A 13 -36.47 -21.36 7.31
CA CYS A 13 -35.06 -21.58 6.99
C CYS A 13 -34.36 -20.23 7.11
N ALA A 14 -33.64 -20.01 8.21
CA ALA A 14 -32.62 -18.99 8.28
C ALA A 14 -31.45 -19.45 7.39
N THR A 15 -31.49 -19.05 6.11
CA THR A 15 -30.29 -19.05 5.28
C THR A 15 -29.36 -17.99 5.86
N SER A 16 -28.24 -18.42 6.45
CA SER A 16 -27.10 -17.55 6.68
C SER A 16 -26.70 -16.96 5.33
N VAL A 17 -27.09 -15.71 5.09
CA VAL A 17 -26.54 -14.92 4.00
C VAL A 17 -25.07 -14.73 4.37
N GLY A 18 -24.19 -15.54 3.80
CA GLY A 18 -22.77 -15.21 3.76
C GLY A 18 -22.69 -13.83 3.14
N ALA A 19 -22.02 -12.89 3.82
CA ALA A 19 -21.78 -11.58 3.24
C ALA A 19 -21.09 -11.80 1.90
N ALA A 20 -21.73 -11.39 0.80
CA ALA A 20 -21.10 -11.46 -0.52
C ALA A 20 -19.78 -10.68 -0.44
N GLU A 21 -18.71 -11.22 -1.02
CA GLU A 21 -17.44 -10.49 -1.11
C GLU A 21 -17.71 -9.10 -1.71
N PRO A 22 -17.18 -8.03 -1.10
CA PRO A 22 -17.38 -6.69 -1.60
C PRO A 22 -16.92 -6.63 -3.07
N PRO A 23 -17.71 -6.00 -3.97
CA PRO A 23 -17.39 -5.99 -5.39
C PRO A 23 -16.04 -5.31 -5.61
N ARG A 24 -15.21 -5.93 -6.46
CA ARG A 24 -13.93 -5.37 -6.92
C ARG A 24 -14.20 -4.01 -7.57
N PRO A 25 -13.70 -2.88 -7.04
CA PRO A 25 -14.02 -1.57 -7.58
C PRO A 25 -13.19 -1.25 -8.82
N ASN A 26 -13.68 -0.36 -9.68
CA ASN A 26 -12.77 0.40 -10.54
C ASN A 26 -11.90 1.31 -9.64
N ILE A 27 -10.66 1.59 -10.03
CA ILE A 27 -9.76 2.42 -9.24
C ILE A 27 -9.22 3.55 -10.12
N LEU A 28 -9.48 4.80 -9.73
CA LEU A 28 -8.91 5.99 -10.34
C LEU A 28 -8.01 6.70 -9.34
N TYR A 29 -6.70 6.70 -9.62
CA TYR A 29 -5.71 7.37 -8.80
C TYR A 29 -5.21 8.64 -9.49
N LEU A 30 -5.56 9.79 -8.91
CA LEU A 30 -5.13 11.12 -9.30
C LEU A 30 -3.93 11.54 -8.46
N TYR A 31 -2.80 11.81 -9.11
CA TYR A 31 -1.53 12.07 -8.46
C TYR A 31 -0.86 13.33 -9.02
N VAL A 32 -0.54 14.29 -8.15
CA VAL A 32 0.04 15.60 -8.52
C VAL A 32 1.46 15.76 -7.98
N ASP A 33 2.23 16.69 -8.56
CA ASP A 33 3.64 16.92 -8.22
C ASP A 33 3.81 18.32 -7.59
N ASP A 34 4.29 18.40 -6.35
CA ASP A 34 4.47 19.65 -5.58
C ASP A 34 3.20 20.38 -5.11
N MET A 35 2.10 19.66 -4.88
CA MET A 35 0.93 20.27 -4.26
C MET A 35 0.99 20.15 -2.73
N GLY A 36 1.19 21.27 -2.04
CA GLY A 36 1.29 21.30 -0.58
C GLY A 36 -0.04 20.99 0.12
N TRP A 37 0.04 20.54 1.37
CA TRP A 37 -1.12 20.11 2.17
C TRP A 37 -2.26 21.13 2.19
N GLY A 38 -1.94 22.41 2.35
CA GLY A 38 -2.91 23.50 2.44
C GLY A 38 -3.50 23.96 1.10
N SER A 39 -3.22 23.27 0.00
CA SER A 39 -3.60 23.71 -1.35
C SER A 39 -5.04 23.37 -1.76
N ILE A 40 -5.77 22.62 -0.94
CA ILE A 40 -7.17 22.23 -1.23
C ILE A 40 -8.13 22.86 -0.21
N GLY A 41 -9.40 23.00 -0.59
CA GLY A 41 -10.46 23.56 0.26
C GLY A 41 -10.43 23.07 1.72
N PRO A 42 -10.56 21.76 1.99
CA PRO A 42 -10.69 21.26 3.36
C PRO A 42 -9.41 21.38 4.20
N ASN A 43 -8.26 21.70 3.59
CA ASN A 43 -6.97 21.82 4.28
C ASN A 43 -6.50 23.28 4.43
N GLY A 44 -7.34 24.26 4.13
CA GLY A 44 -7.05 25.67 4.42
C GLY A 44 -7.71 26.65 3.47
N GLN A 45 -7.84 26.30 2.19
CA GLN A 45 -8.32 27.25 1.18
C GLN A 45 -9.78 27.68 1.39
N ALA A 46 -10.64 26.79 1.90
CA ALA A 46 -12.02 27.16 2.23
C ALA A 46 -12.07 28.19 3.37
N GLN A 47 -11.20 28.06 4.37
CA GLN A 47 -11.09 29.03 5.46
C GLN A 47 -10.59 30.38 4.95
N ARG A 48 -9.59 30.38 4.06
CA ARG A 48 -9.05 31.60 3.44
C ARG A 48 -10.12 32.33 2.62
N GLN A 49 -10.85 31.60 1.79
CA GLN A 49 -11.96 32.13 1.01
C GLN A 49 -13.03 32.76 1.93
N ALA A 50 -13.43 32.06 2.99
CA ALA A 50 -14.41 32.57 3.95
C ALA A 50 -13.92 33.83 4.70
N ALA A 51 -12.60 33.97 4.89
CA ALA A 51 -11.97 35.13 5.49
C ALA A 51 -11.71 36.29 4.50
N GLY A 52 -12.10 36.15 3.22
CA GLY A 52 -11.83 37.14 2.18
C GLY A 52 -10.34 37.30 1.84
N GLN A 53 -9.53 36.28 2.12
CA GLN A 53 -8.10 36.25 1.80
C GLN A 53 -7.87 35.65 0.41
N PRO A 54 -6.76 35.96 -0.27
CA PRO A 54 -6.34 35.26 -1.48
C PRO A 54 -6.31 33.75 -1.29
N TYR A 55 -6.89 33.00 -2.22
CA TYR A 55 -7.03 31.54 -2.15
C TYR A 55 -6.84 30.90 -3.53
N VAL A 56 -6.60 29.59 -3.57
CA VAL A 56 -6.59 28.83 -4.84
C VAL A 56 -7.92 28.12 -5.06
N ARG A 57 -8.42 28.15 -6.30
CA ARG A 57 -9.70 27.53 -6.68
C ARG A 57 -9.51 26.04 -6.98
N THR A 58 -10.18 25.19 -6.21
CA THR A 58 -10.22 23.72 -6.39
C THR A 58 -11.63 23.14 -6.22
N PRO A 59 -12.65 23.62 -6.96
CA PRO A 59 -14.03 23.22 -6.75
C PRO A 59 -14.27 21.70 -6.88
N ASN A 60 -13.55 21.00 -7.76
CA ASN A 60 -13.75 19.56 -7.97
C ASN A 60 -13.08 18.72 -6.88
N LEU A 61 -11.91 19.11 -6.38
CA LEU A 61 -11.32 18.49 -5.19
C LEU A 61 -12.14 18.79 -3.94
N ASN A 62 -12.76 19.97 -3.85
CA ASN A 62 -13.70 20.28 -2.76
C ASN A 62 -14.93 19.37 -2.83
N ARG A 63 -15.47 19.14 -4.03
CA ARG A 63 -16.55 18.18 -4.27
C ARG A 63 -16.12 16.75 -3.92
N LEU A 64 -14.94 16.32 -4.35
CA LEU A 64 -14.38 15.01 -4.02
C LEU A 64 -14.29 14.80 -2.50
N ALA A 65 -13.86 15.82 -1.76
CA ALA A 65 -13.78 15.76 -0.29
C ALA A 65 -15.17 15.78 0.37
N ALA A 66 -16.12 16.56 -0.14
CA ALA A 66 -17.49 16.60 0.36
C ALA A 66 -18.24 15.27 0.15
N GLU A 67 -17.96 14.58 -0.95
CA GLU A 67 -18.54 13.26 -1.27
C GLU A 67 -17.69 12.09 -0.73
N GLY A 68 -16.55 12.37 -0.12
CA GLY A 68 -15.54 11.38 0.26
C GLY A 68 -15.02 11.59 1.68
N LEU A 69 -13.76 11.21 1.89
CA LEU A 69 -13.06 11.32 3.16
C LEU A 69 -11.75 12.08 2.96
N ASN A 70 -11.54 13.15 3.72
CA ASN A 70 -10.28 13.90 3.70
C ASN A 70 -9.32 13.35 4.76
N PHE A 71 -8.22 12.74 4.34
CA PHE A 71 -7.19 12.24 5.24
C PHE A 71 -6.25 13.38 5.58
N THR A 72 -6.49 13.97 6.74
CA THR A 72 -5.69 15.10 7.22
C THR A 72 -4.23 14.70 7.49
N ARG A 73 -3.94 13.40 7.67
CA ARG A 73 -2.59 12.82 7.90
C ARG A 73 -2.17 11.89 6.77
N GLY A 74 -2.31 12.35 5.53
CA GLY A 74 -1.72 11.72 4.34
C GLY A 74 -0.24 12.10 4.17
N TYR A 75 0.61 11.13 3.85
CA TYR A 75 2.05 11.31 3.69
C TYR A 75 2.54 10.81 2.32
N GLY A 76 3.40 11.60 1.70
CA GLY A 76 4.20 11.25 0.52
C GLY A 76 5.69 11.27 0.88
N CYS A 77 6.58 11.29 -0.11
CA CYS A 77 8.01 11.45 0.19
C CYS A 77 8.43 12.92 0.13
N HIS A 78 9.72 13.19 0.32
CA HIS A 78 10.25 14.56 0.29
C HIS A 78 10.46 15.13 -1.14
N VAL A 79 10.62 14.26 -2.16
CA VAL A 79 10.84 14.63 -3.57
C VAL A 79 10.32 13.56 -4.54
N CYS A 80 10.18 13.92 -5.82
CA CYS A 80 9.45 13.18 -6.85
C CYS A 80 9.88 11.72 -7.09
N SER A 81 11.18 11.43 -7.27
CA SER A 81 11.64 10.07 -7.64
C SER A 81 11.34 9.05 -6.53
N PRO A 82 11.78 9.24 -5.26
CA PRO A 82 11.41 8.34 -4.17
C PRO A 82 9.91 8.28 -3.95
N ALA A 83 9.17 9.41 -4.06
CA ALA A 83 7.72 9.39 -3.94
C ALA A 83 7.07 8.42 -4.95
N ARG A 84 7.48 8.49 -6.23
CA ARG A 84 6.96 7.61 -7.29
C ARG A 84 7.42 6.17 -7.12
N SER A 85 8.65 5.94 -6.66
CA SER A 85 9.16 4.59 -6.37
C SER A 85 8.37 3.95 -5.23
N SER A 86 8.18 4.68 -4.12
CA SER A 86 7.42 4.21 -2.97
C SER A 86 5.94 4.02 -3.28
N GLN A 87 5.35 4.93 -4.07
CA GLN A 87 3.99 4.80 -4.58
C GLN A 87 3.79 3.50 -5.34
N GLN A 88 4.69 3.16 -6.26
CA GLN A 88 4.51 1.99 -7.11
C GLN A 88 4.87 0.68 -6.41
N SER A 89 5.92 0.66 -5.60
CA SER A 89 6.50 -0.57 -5.02
C SER A 89 6.02 -0.89 -3.60
N GLY A 90 5.38 0.06 -2.91
CA GLY A 90 4.99 -0.11 -1.51
C GLY A 90 6.16 -0.14 -0.52
N PHE A 91 7.41 0.07 -0.96
CA PHE A 91 8.57 0.21 -0.09
C PHE A 91 8.78 1.67 0.30
N HIS A 92 9.13 1.93 1.55
CA HIS A 92 9.58 3.25 1.98
C HIS A 92 11.04 3.49 1.55
N GLN A 93 11.53 4.70 1.79
CA GLN A 93 12.83 5.15 1.28
C GLN A 93 14.04 4.33 1.76
N GLY A 94 13.96 3.71 2.94
CA GLY A 94 15.01 2.81 3.45
C GLY A 94 15.13 1.48 2.72
N HIS A 95 14.14 1.09 1.92
CA HIS A 95 14.10 -0.21 1.21
C HIS A 95 13.93 -0.07 -0.30
N THR A 96 13.40 1.04 -0.80
CA THR A 96 13.22 1.26 -2.25
C THR A 96 14.53 1.68 -2.93
N PHE A 97 14.76 1.19 -4.15
CA PHE A 97 16.05 1.44 -4.84
C PHE A 97 16.20 2.85 -5.41
N ALA A 98 15.11 3.46 -5.89
CA ALA A 98 15.08 4.85 -6.34
C ALA A 98 14.81 5.80 -5.15
N ASP A 99 15.75 5.80 -4.20
CA ASP A 99 15.70 6.53 -2.91
C ASP A 99 15.85 8.06 -3.04
N ARG A 100 16.20 8.58 -4.22
CA ARG A 100 16.44 10.01 -4.48
C ARG A 100 16.31 10.35 -5.96
N ASN A 101 16.27 11.65 -6.26
CA ASN A 101 16.43 12.14 -7.62
C ASN A 101 17.89 11.94 -8.11
N ASP A 102 18.11 11.08 -9.09
CA ASP A 102 19.41 10.86 -9.74
C ASP A 102 19.36 11.36 -11.20
N PRO A 103 20.40 12.03 -11.71
CA PRO A 103 20.47 12.38 -13.13
C PRO A 103 20.58 11.16 -14.06
N ASP A 104 21.04 10.01 -13.54
CA ASP A 104 21.06 8.73 -14.24
C ASP A 104 19.83 7.91 -13.85
N ASN A 105 18.73 8.19 -14.53
CA ASN A 105 17.45 7.50 -14.31
C ASN A 105 17.48 6.04 -14.79
N ALA A 106 18.54 5.56 -15.44
CA ALA A 106 18.71 4.15 -15.72
C ALA A 106 19.41 3.41 -14.56
N LYS A 107 20.17 4.13 -13.73
CA LYS A 107 20.86 3.64 -12.53
C LYS A 107 20.01 3.61 -11.27
N LYS A 108 19.04 4.52 -11.14
CA LYS A 108 18.17 4.64 -9.96
C LYS A 108 16.70 4.68 -10.37
N ALA A 109 16.21 3.54 -10.82
CA ALA A 109 14.83 3.32 -11.23
C ALA A 109 14.23 2.11 -10.52
N MET A 110 12.90 2.00 -10.58
CA MET A 110 12.18 0.80 -10.19
C MET A 110 12.70 -0.39 -11.00
N ARG A 111 13.04 -1.48 -10.31
CA ARG A 111 13.75 -2.63 -10.88
C ARG A 111 12.75 -3.61 -11.46
N ALA A 112 13.21 -4.47 -12.37
CA ALA A 112 12.39 -5.54 -12.92
C ALA A 112 11.81 -6.49 -11.85
N ASP A 113 12.52 -6.64 -10.72
CA ASP A 113 12.12 -7.50 -9.61
C ASP A 113 11.07 -6.84 -8.68
N ASP A 114 10.94 -5.51 -8.74
CA ASP A 114 9.96 -4.78 -7.94
C ASP A 114 8.56 -5.02 -8.54
N VAL A 115 7.69 -5.74 -7.83
CA VAL A 115 6.28 -5.87 -8.23
C VAL A 115 5.58 -4.54 -7.98
N LEU A 116 5.15 -3.89 -9.06
CA LEU A 116 4.50 -2.57 -8.97
C LEU A 116 2.96 -2.68 -9.02
N ILE A 117 2.27 -1.56 -8.79
CA ILE A 117 0.79 -1.49 -8.84
C ILE A 117 0.24 -2.05 -10.16
N GLY A 118 0.84 -1.65 -11.30
CA GLY A 118 0.39 -2.11 -12.61
C GLY A 118 0.56 -3.62 -12.80
N ASP A 119 1.67 -4.20 -12.32
CA ASP A 119 1.91 -5.65 -12.34
C ASP A 119 0.83 -6.40 -11.55
N ALA A 120 0.60 -5.99 -10.31
CA ALA A 120 -0.36 -6.64 -9.43
C ALA A 120 -1.79 -6.58 -9.97
N LEU A 121 -2.24 -5.40 -10.42
CA LEU A 121 -3.62 -5.21 -10.89
C LEU A 121 -3.87 -5.85 -12.25
N SER A 122 -2.90 -5.78 -13.17
CA SER A 122 -3.04 -6.45 -14.46
C SER A 122 -3.06 -7.98 -14.30
N ALA A 123 -2.23 -8.55 -13.41
CA ALA A 123 -2.27 -9.97 -13.06
C ALA A 123 -3.61 -10.38 -12.43
N ALA A 124 -4.27 -9.47 -11.70
CA ALA A 124 -5.61 -9.68 -11.17
C ALA A 124 -6.72 -9.52 -12.24
N GLY A 125 -6.38 -9.15 -13.48
CA GLY A 125 -7.33 -9.02 -14.59
C GLY A 125 -7.94 -7.64 -14.76
N TYR A 126 -7.38 -6.60 -14.14
CA TYR A 126 -7.75 -5.21 -14.42
C TYR A 126 -7.18 -4.76 -15.78
N VAL A 127 -7.91 -3.87 -16.44
CA VAL A 127 -7.33 -3.04 -17.51
C VAL A 127 -6.59 -1.87 -16.86
N THR A 128 -5.33 -1.67 -17.22
CA THR A 128 -4.44 -0.72 -16.53
C THR A 128 -4.01 0.44 -17.43
N GLY A 129 -4.09 1.66 -16.91
CA GLY A 129 -3.69 2.88 -17.61
C GLY A 129 -2.78 3.79 -16.77
N TYR A 130 -1.82 4.44 -17.43
CA TYR A 130 -0.88 5.40 -16.85
C TYR A 130 -0.72 6.64 -17.73
N TRP A 131 -0.93 7.82 -17.15
CA TRP A 131 -0.75 9.09 -17.87
C TRP A 131 0.08 10.07 -17.04
N GLY A 132 1.11 10.66 -17.65
CA GLY A 132 1.91 11.71 -17.01
C GLY A 132 3.37 11.37 -16.74
N LYS A 133 3.90 11.87 -15.63
CA LYS A 133 5.33 11.79 -15.27
C LYS A 133 5.69 10.43 -14.70
N TRP A 134 6.26 9.55 -15.50
CA TRP A 134 6.81 8.29 -14.99
C TRP A 134 8.20 8.49 -14.37
N GLY A 135 9.11 9.12 -15.14
CA GLY A 135 10.44 9.51 -14.66
C GLY A 135 11.58 8.53 -14.96
N TYR A 136 11.31 7.33 -15.47
CA TYR A 136 12.31 6.27 -15.69
C TYR A 136 12.30 5.67 -17.11
N GLY A 137 13.46 5.20 -17.59
CA GLY A 137 13.58 4.37 -18.80
C GLY A 137 13.83 5.11 -20.12
N GLY A 138 13.58 6.43 -20.19
CA GLY A 138 13.88 7.26 -21.37
C GLY A 138 15.11 8.14 -21.20
N SER A 139 15.67 8.64 -22.31
CA SER A 139 16.77 9.62 -22.27
C SER A 139 16.29 11.03 -21.94
N LYS A 140 17.21 11.89 -21.47
CA LYS A 140 16.95 13.30 -21.17
C LYS A 140 16.80 14.22 -22.40
N ASP A 141 16.98 13.70 -23.61
CA ASP A 141 16.92 14.48 -24.85
C ASP A 141 15.48 15.01 -25.04
N ARG A 142 15.34 16.33 -25.22
CA ARG A 142 14.03 17.00 -25.35
C ARG A 142 13.49 17.01 -26.77
N VAL A 143 14.29 16.62 -27.75
CA VAL A 143 13.93 16.63 -29.19
C VAL A 143 13.77 15.19 -29.68
N GLY A 144 14.78 14.34 -29.45
CA GLY A 144 14.81 12.96 -29.90
C GLY A 144 15.06 11.97 -28.76
N PRO A 145 14.14 11.85 -27.79
CA PRO A 145 14.30 10.91 -26.68
C PRO A 145 14.39 9.47 -27.20
N VAL A 146 15.18 8.64 -26.52
CA VAL A 146 15.32 7.21 -26.82
C VAL A 146 15.11 6.39 -25.56
N ILE A 147 14.71 5.12 -25.72
CA ILE A 147 14.64 4.19 -24.60
C ILE A 147 16.06 3.79 -24.17
N GLN A 148 16.36 3.95 -22.88
CA GLN A 148 17.64 3.61 -22.26
C GLN A 148 17.54 2.39 -21.34
N ASN A 149 16.36 2.13 -20.78
CA ASN A 149 16.10 0.94 -19.97
C ASN A 149 14.67 0.45 -20.21
N VAL A 150 14.53 -0.69 -20.88
CA VAL A 150 13.21 -1.29 -21.16
C VAL A 150 12.58 -1.81 -19.87
N GLN A 151 13.37 -2.34 -18.95
CA GLN A 151 12.86 -3.01 -17.76
C GLN A 151 12.11 -2.07 -16.81
N THR A 152 12.37 -0.77 -16.90
CA THR A 152 11.80 0.24 -16.00
C THR A 152 10.58 0.92 -16.61
N LEU A 153 10.09 0.50 -17.78
CA LEU A 153 9.00 1.17 -18.48
C LEU A 153 7.65 0.86 -17.81
N PRO A 154 6.65 1.75 -17.89
CA PRO A 154 5.30 1.43 -17.40
C PRO A 154 4.74 0.14 -18.02
N THR A 155 4.99 -0.07 -19.30
CA THR A 155 4.58 -1.28 -20.05
C THR A 155 5.31 -2.56 -19.60
N SER A 156 6.47 -2.43 -18.98
CA SER A 156 7.16 -3.55 -18.33
C SER A 156 6.64 -3.83 -16.92
N HIS A 157 5.81 -2.93 -16.39
CA HIS A 157 5.21 -3.00 -15.06
C HIS A 157 3.68 -3.06 -15.13
N GLY A 158 3.17 -3.84 -16.08
CA GLY A 158 1.76 -4.17 -16.20
C GLY A 158 0.82 -3.06 -16.69
N TYR A 159 1.31 -1.86 -17.06
CA TYR A 159 0.46 -0.80 -17.64
C TYR A 159 0.21 -1.01 -19.14
N GLN A 160 -1.06 -1.11 -19.54
CA GLN A 160 -1.45 -1.45 -20.91
C GLN A 160 -1.72 -0.22 -21.78
N HIS A 161 -2.26 0.84 -21.18
CA HIS A 161 -2.53 2.12 -21.83
C HIS A 161 -1.61 3.19 -21.24
N VAL A 162 -0.78 3.82 -22.07
CA VAL A 162 0.22 4.78 -21.58
C VAL A 162 0.20 6.04 -22.44
N LEU A 163 0.28 7.21 -21.80
CA LEU A 163 0.78 8.44 -22.41
C LEU A 163 1.64 9.19 -21.39
N ALA A 164 2.96 9.11 -21.51
CA ALA A 164 3.83 9.47 -20.41
C ALA A 164 5.16 10.12 -20.83
N GLU A 165 5.78 10.77 -19.85
CA GLU A 165 7.18 11.18 -19.88
C GLU A 165 8.06 10.24 -19.05
N LEU A 166 9.05 9.67 -19.72
CA LEU A 166 9.92 8.61 -19.19
C LEU A 166 11.23 9.14 -18.57
N HIS A 167 11.36 10.46 -18.39
CA HIS A 167 12.56 11.04 -17.79
C HIS A 167 12.23 12.32 -17.01
N HIS A 168 12.72 12.44 -15.77
CA HIS A 168 12.43 13.59 -14.90
C HIS A 168 12.77 14.95 -15.53
N VAL A 169 13.89 15.09 -16.25
CA VAL A 169 14.28 16.35 -16.92
C VAL A 169 13.32 16.78 -18.03
N ARG A 170 12.70 15.83 -18.74
CA ARG A 170 11.67 16.12 -19.74
C ARG A 170 10.36 16.47 -19.05
N ALA A 171 10.00 15.70 -18.02
CA ALA A 171 8.86 15.93 -17.15
C ALA A 171 9.01 17.10 -16.14
N HIS A 172 10.01 17.97 -16.33
CA HIS A 172 10.14 19.27 -15.64
C HIS A 172 9.91 20.43 -16.61
N THR A 173 9.24 20.16 -17.72
CA THR A 173 8.81 21.15 -18.71
C THR A 173 7.49 20.69 -19.29
N PHE A 174 6.61 21.64 -19.58
CA PHE A 174 5.23 21.35 -19.93
C PHE A 174 4.95 21.33 -21.43
N PHE A 175 5.95 21.62 -22.26
CA PHE A 175 5.84 21.62 -23.72
C PHE A 175 6.90 20.70 -24.32
N GLN A 176 6.62 19.40 -24.29
CA GLN A 176 7.44 18.38 -24.95
C GLN A 176 6.88 18.10 -26.34
N PRO A 177 7.69 18.08 -27.42
CA PRO A 177 7.16 17.90 -28.78
C PRO A 177 6.58 16.49 -29.01
N THR A 178 7.02 15.52 -28.22
CA THR A 178 6.58 14.12 -28.31
C THR A 178 6.39 13.51 -26.93
N LEU A 179 5.45 12.57 -26.84
CA LEU A 179 5.16 11.78 -25.64
C LEU A 179 5.29 10.29 -25.96
N TRP A 180 5.55 9.46 -24.94
CA TRP A 180 5.59 8.01 -25.09
C TRP A 180 4.20 7.42 -24.92
N LYS A 181 3.74 6.64 -25.90
CA LYS A 181 2.41 6.05 -25.92
C LYS A 181 2.46 4.52 -25.93
N ALA A 182 1.54 3.89 -25.20
CA ALA A 182 1.14 2.49 -25.38
C ALA A 182 -0.39 2.37 -25.51
N PRO A 183 -0.91 1.37 -26.26
CA PRO A 183 -0.17 0.39 -27.03
C PRO A 183 0.53 1.00 -28.25
N ALA A 184 1.69 0.43 -28.61
CA ALA A 184 2.51 0.87 -29.73
C ALA A 184 2.36 -0.02 -30.98
N SER A 185 2.84 0.47 -32.11
CA SER A 185 2.96 -0.30 -33.35
C SER A 185 3.83 -1.55 -33.16
N LEU A 186 3.51 -2.63 -33.89
CA LEU A 186 4.25 -3.89 -33.83
C LEU A 186 5.76 -3.68 -34.07
N GLY A 187 6.60 -4.22 -33.19
CA GLY A 187 8.06 -4.11 -33.27
C GLY A 187 8.67 -2.93 -32.51
N SER A 188 7.84 -2.07 -31.89
CA SER A 188 8.33 -0.97 -31.06
C SER A 188 9.00 -1.48 -29.78
N THR A 189 10.17 -0.93 -29.46
CA THR A 189 10.94 -1.31 -28.27
C THR A 189 10.16 -1.03 -27.00
N GLY A 190 10.04 -2.04 -26.13
CA GLY A 190 9.35 -1.91 -24.84
C GLY A 190 7.84 -1.69 -24.95
N GLY A 191 7.23 -1.91 -26.12
CA GLY A 191 5.78 -1.73 -26.31
C GLY A 191 5.32 -0.27 -26.28
N VAL A 192 6.24 0.69 -26.42
CA VAL A 192 5.97 2.13 -26.46
C VAL A 192 6.49 2.76 -27.76
N GLU A 193 5.81 3.79 -28.23
CA GLU A 193 6.22 4.60 -29.39
C GLU A 193 6.13 6.10 -29.08
N LEU A 194 6.90 6.92 -29.80
CA LEU A 194 6.77 8.38 -29.73
C LEU A 194 5.63 8.85 -30.60
N VAL A 195 4.74 9.66 -30.03
CA VAL A 195 3.67 10.37 -30.75
C VAL A 195 3.82 11.87 -30.58
N PRO A 196 3.40 12.69 -31.57
CA PRO A 196 3.34 14.14 -31.41
C PRO A 196 2.45 14.53 -30.23
N ASN A 197 2.91 15.49 -29.43
CA ASN A 197 2.14 16.06 -28.33
C ASN A 197 1.23 17.19 -28.85
N SER A 198 -0.04 16.89 -29.12
CA SER A 198 -0.96 17.82 -29.77
C SER A 198 -2.40 17.66 -29.28
N MET A 199 -3.12 18.78 -29.18
CA MET A 199 -4.56 18.81 -28.88
C MET A 199 -5.44 18.75 -30.15
N THR A 200 -4.87 18.73 -31.35
CA THR A 200 -5.63 18.83 -32.61
C THR A 200 -6.76 17.80 -32.73
N ARG A 201 -6.59 16.60 -32.15
CA ARG A 201 -7.65 15.57 -32.14
C ARG A 201 -8.92 16.00 -31.42
N TYR A 202 -8.80 16.87 -30.41
CA TYR A 202 -9.90 17.28 -29.52
C TYR A 202 -10.45 18.66 -29.87
N GLN A 203 -9.83 19.35 -30.85
CA GLN A 203 -10.15 20.74 -31.16
C GLN A 203 -11.56 20.90 -31.74
N GLY A 204 -12.37 21.71 -31.07
CA GLY A 204 -13.73 22.04 -31.50
C GLY A 204 -14.74 20.92 -31.27
N ASP A 205 -14.35 19.88 -30.52
CA ASP A 205 -15.23 18.80 -30.09
C ASP A 205 -15.91 19.20 -28.77
N GLY A 206 -17.25 19.25 -28.79
CA GLY A 206 -18.07 19.64 -27.64
C GLY A 206 -18.02 18.64 -26.49
N ASP A 207 -17.56 17.41 -26.74
CA ASP A 207 -17.44 16.36 -25.73
C ASP A 207 -16.19 16.51 -24.85
N TYR A 208 -15.33 17.49 -25.15
CA TYR A 208 -14.09 17.76 -24.40
C TYR A 208 -14.14 19.17 -23.81
N PRO A 209 -14.41 19.31 -22.50
CA PRO A 209 -14.48 20.62 -21.86
C PRO A 209 -13.16 21.37 -21.94
N ASP A 210 -13.24 22.64 -22.32
CA ASP A 210 -12.09 23.50 -22.53
C ASP A 210 -12.00 24.66 -21.54
N THR A 211 -12.61 24.54 -20.34
CA THR A 211 -12.56 25.60 -19.33
C THR A 211 -12.00 25.05 -18.02
N PRO A 212 -11.07 25.75 -17.35
CA PRO A 212 -10.39 27.00 -17.72
C PRO A 212 -9.20 26.76 -18.65
N ALA A 213 -9.06 25.55 -19.19
CA ALA A 213 -7.84 25.15 -19.86
C ALA A 213 -7.69 25.75 -21.29
N MET A 214 -8.80 26.09 -21.94
CA MET A 214 -8.91 26.80 -23.22
C MET A 214 -8.15 26.14 -24.38
N GLN A 215 -8.16 24.80 -24.45
CA GLN A 215 -7.42 24.02 -25.43
C GLN A 215 -7.95 24.16 -26.87
N ASN A 216 -9.20 24.62 -27.02
CA ASN A 216 -9.81 24.93 -28.32
C ASN A 216 -9.58 26.38 -28.78
N HIS A 217 -8.91 27.20 -27.97
CA HIS A 217 -8.65 28.59 -28.33
C HIS A 217 -7.71 28.67 -29.55
N GLY A 218 -7.97 29.61 -30.47
CA GLY A 218 -7.20 29.73 -31.73
C GLY A 218 -5.71 30.08 -31.55
N GLU A 219 -5.32 30.54 -30.36
CA GLU A 219 -3.93 30.83 -29.98
C GLU A 219 -3.30 29.73 -29.12
N TYR A 220 -3.99 28.59 -28.92
CA TYR A 220 -3.42 27.49 -28.16
C TYR A 220 -2.16 26.94 -28.86
N PRO A 221 -1.05 26.70 -28.14
CA PRO A 221 0.20 26.27 -28.76
C PRO A 221 0.10 24.96 -29.54
N GLU A 222 0.85 24.85 -30.65
CA GLU A 222 0.90 23.63 -31.48
C GLU A 222 1.40 22.41 -30.70
N THR A 223 2.50 22.59 -29.96
CA THR A 223 2.92 21.62 -28.95
C THR A 223 2.04 21.82 -27.72
N ALA A 224 1.24 20.82 -27.40
CA ALA A 224 0.28 20.92 -26.32
C ALA A 224 0.96 21.02 -24.95
N TYR A 225 0.26 21.66 -23.99
CA TYR A 225 0.62 21.55 -22.58
C TYR A 225 0.42 20.09 -22.14
N CYS A 226 1.51 19.43 -21.72
CA CYS A 226 1.54 17.98 -21.54
C CYS A 226 0.42 17.46 -20.63
N ASP A 227 0.12 18.16 -19.53
CA ASP A 227 -0.89 17.71 -18.57
C ASP A 227 -2.32 17.73 -19.13
N ASP A 228 -2.61 18.56 -20.14
CA ASP A 228 -3.91 18.49 -20.82
C ASP A 228 -4.00 17.26 -21.72
N SER A 229 -2.90 16.90 -22.39
CA SER A 229 -2.84 15.68 -23.21
C SER A 229 -2.96 14.43 -22.34
N TYR A 230 -2.33 14.40 -21.16
CA TYR A 230 -2.50 13.31 -20.19
C TYR A 230 -3.94 13.21 -19.71
N ALA A 231 -4.54 14.33 -19.31
CA ALA A 231 -5.91 14.36 -18.80
C ALA A 231 -6.93 13.89 -19.84
N PHE A 232 -6.83 14.33 -21.09
CA PHE A 232 -7.75 13.89 -22.14
C PHE A 232 -7.51 12.44 -22.56
N ALA A 233 -6.27 11.95 -22.52
CA ALA A 233 -6.01 10.52 -22.72
C ALA A 233 -6.59 9.65 -21.58
N ALA A 234 -6.58 10.15 -20.35
CA ALA A 234 -7.25 9.50 -19.21
C ALA A 234 -8.78 9.56 -19.34
N LEU A 235 -9.33 10.68 -19.83
CA LEU A 235 -10.76 10.84 -20.11
C LEU A 235 -11.25 9.84 -21.17
N ASP A 236 -10.53 9.74 -22.29
CA ASP A 236 -10.78 8.74 -23.34
C ASP A 236 -10.84 7.32 -22.76
N PHE A 237 -9.87 7.00 -21.90
CA PHE A 237 -9.80 5.70 -21.25
C PHE A 237 -10.98 5.45 -20.32
N ILE A 238 -11.33 6.41 -19.46
CA ILE A 238 -12.44 6.26 -18.50
C ILE A 238 -13.76 6.06 -19.24
N ARG A 239 -14.04 6.85 -20.29
CA ARG A 239 -15.24 6.67 -21.12
C ARG A 239 -15.27 5.27 -21.74
N SER A 240 -14.18 4.89 -22.40
CA SER A 240 -14.09 3.57 -23.06
C SER A 240 -14.20 2.39 -22.08
N GLN A 241 -13.49 2.45 -20.95
CA GLN A 241 -13.49 1.39 -19.96
C GLN A 241 -14.75 1.39 -19.11
N GLY A 242 -15.41 2.53 -18.92
CA GLY A 242 -16.70 2.61 -18.26
C GLY A 242 -17.80 1.89 -19.04
N THR A 243 -17.90 2.14 -20.35
CA THR A 243 -18.78 1.36 -21.23
C THR A 243 -18.43 -0.14 -21.17
N GLN A 244 -17.16 -0.50 -21.28
CA GLN A 244 -16.73 -1.90 -21.21
C GLN A 244 -17.02 -2.56 -19.86
N TYR A 245 -16.90 -1.82 -18.76
CA TYR A 245 -17.21 -2.30 -17.42
C TYR A 245 -18.70 -2.64 -17.31
N ASN A 246 -19.59 -1.79 -17.84
CA ASN A 246 -21.02 -2.08 -17.86
C ASN A 246 -21.38 -3.30 -18.73
N GLU A 247 -20.63 -3.53 -19.81
CA GLU A 247 -20.84 -4.68 -20.70
C GLU A 247 -20.27 -6.00 -20.15
N THR A 248 -19.13 -5.95 -19.46
CA THR A 248 -18.33 -7.15 -19.15
C THR A 248 -18.11 -7.41 -17.67
N GLY A 249 -18.33 -6.41 -16.82
CA GLY A 249 -17.96 -6.43 -15.39
C GLY A 249 -16.46 -6.39 -15.12
N ARG A 250 -15.61 -6.25 -16.15
CA ARG A 250 -14.15 -6.22 -15.98
C ARG A 250 -13.72 -4.85 -15.43
N PRO A 251 -13.09 -4.78 -14.23
CA PRO A 251 -12.69 -3.51 -13.66
C PRO A 251 -11.45 -2.91 -14.34
N PHE A 252 -11.26 -1.60 -14.17
CA PHE A 252 -10.06 -0.90 -14.61
C PHE A 252 -9.32 -0.19 -13.48
N PHE A 253 -8.04 0.03 -13.69
CA PHE A 253 -7.18 0.88 -12.89
C PHE A 253 -6.58 1.98 -13.76
N GLY A 254 -6.78 3.24 -13.38
CA GLY A 254 -6.19 4.39 -14.05
C GLY A 254 -5.35 5.22 -13.09
N LEU A 255 -4.10 5.51 -13.45
CA LEU A 255 -3.22 6.41 -12.73
C LEU A 255 -2.90 7.64 -13.57
N LEU A 256 -3.47 8.79 -13.22
CA LEU A 256 -3.12 10.09 -13.80
C LEU A 256 -2.12 10.80 -12.87
N ALA A 257 -0.83 10.72 -13.23
CA ALA A 257 0.29 11.22 -12.46
C ALA A 257 0.90 12.49 -13.10
N VAL A 258 0.21 13.62 -12.97
CA VAL A 258 0.56 14.88 -13.65
C VAL A 258 1.82 15.56 -13.08
N GLN A 259 2.35 16.51 -13.84
CA GLN A 259 3.52 17.32 -13.49
C GLN A 259 3.15 18.57 -12.70
N ILE A 260 1.92 19.06 -12.84
CA ILE A 260 1.46 20.27 -12.14
C ILE A 260 1.14 19.98 -10.66
N PRO A 261 1.40 20.95 -9.76
CA PRO A 261 1.90 22.30 -10.00
C PRO A 261 3.43 22.50 -9.90
N HIS A 262 4.28 21.51 -10.23
CA HIS A 262 5.75 21.65 -10.19
C HIS A 262 6.27 22.84 -11.04
N ALA A 263 7.44 23.39 -10.71
CA ALA A 263 8.11 24.42 -11.53
C ALA A 263 8.55 23.88 -12.92
N PRO A 264 8.73 24.70 -13.97
CA PRO A 264 8.70 26.17 -14.01
C PRO A 264 7.28 26.74 -14.14
N PHE A 265 6.88 27.57 -13.17
CA PHE A 265 5.53 28.15 -13.13
C PHE A 265 5.21 29.04 -14.34
N GLY A 266 6.20 29.80 -14.85
CA GLY A 266 6.00 30.75 -15.94
C GLY A 266 5.62 30.14 -17.30
N GLN A 267 5.68 28.82 -17.47
CA GLN A 267 5.24 28.20 -18.72
C GLN A 267 3.71 28.24 -18.88
N ILE A 268 2.95 28.26 -17.80
CA ILE A 268 1.48 28.33 -17.91
C ILE A 268 1.01 29.63 -18.56
N SER A 269 1.75 30.73 -18.37
CA SER A 269 1.36 32.04 -18.93
C SER A 269 1.51 32.15 -20.45
N THR A 270 2.05 31.12 -21.12
CA THR A 270 2.04 31.04 -22.58
C THR A 270 0.72 30.46 -23.11
N LEU A 271 -0.14 29.94 -22.23
CA LEU A 271 -1.46 29.44 -22.61
C LEU A 271 -2.44 30.61 -22.71
N PRO A 272 -3.38 30.56 -23.66
CA PRO A 272 -4.40 31.58 -23.79
C PRO A 272 -5.26 31.60 -22.53
N LYS A 273 -5.55 32.80 -22.01
CA LYS A 273 -6.47 32.99 -20.87
C LYS A 273 -6.14 32.11 -19.66
N TRP A 274 -4.86 31.86 -19.41
CA TRP A 274 -4.38 30.94 -18.38
C TRP A 274 -4.87 31.27 -16.96
N ASP A 275 -5.20 32.53 -16.68
CA ASP A 275 -5.69 33.07 -15.42
C ASP A 275 -7.19 33.39 -15.40
N GLN A 276 -7.94 33.09 -16.48
CA GLN A 276 -9.35 33.48 -16.63
C GLN A 276 -10.26 33.05 -15.48
N ALA A 277 -9.92 31.96 -14.78
CA ALA A 277 -10.66 31.52 -13.61
C ALA A 277 -10.70 32.56 -12.46
N TYR A 278 -9.86 33.59 -12.52
CA TYR A 278 -9.69 34.64 -11.52
C TYR A 278 -10.04 36.05 -12.03
N ASP A 279 -10.66 36.20 -13.23
CA ASP A 279 -11.01 37.51 -13.81
C ASP A 279 -11.87 38.38 -12.86
N ASP A 280 -12.72 37.75 -12.06
CA ASP A 280 -13.61 38.41 -11.10
C ASP A 280 -12.99 38.60 -9.69
N ASP A 281 -11.73 38.20 -9.50
CA ASP A 281 -11.02 38.24 -8.22
C ASP A 281 -10.05 39.44 -8.15
N PRO A 282 -10.46 40.60 -7.58
CA PRO A 282 -9.63 41.81 -7.59
C PRO A 282 -8.32 41.67 -6.80
N TRP A 283 -8.21 40.67 -5.93
CA TRP A 283 -7.01 40.37 -5.16
C TRP A 283 -5.97 39.59 -6.00
N PHE A 284 -6.35 38.93 -7.09
CA PHE A 284 -5.46 38.07 -7.86
C PHE A 284 -4.34 38.87 -8.54
N ASP A 285 -4.67 40.04 -9.10
CA ASP A 285 -3.71 40.96 -9.71
C ASP A 285 -2.67 41.52 -8.73
N SER A 286 -2.96 41.48 -7.43
CA SER A 286 -2.03 41.93 -6.38
C SER A 286 -1.00 40.86 -5.97
N LEU A 287 -1.16 39.63 -6.45
CA LEU A 287 -0.26 38.51 -6.14
C LEU A 287 1.01 38.56 -6.99
N ASP A 288 2.06 37.93 -6.49
CA ASP A 288 3.30 37.77 -7.27
C ASP A 288 3.06 36.83 -8.45
N ASP A 289 3.80 37.00 -9.56
CA ASP A 289 3.65 36.18 -10.78
C ASP A 289 3.71 34.69 -10.50
N GLN A 290 4.69 34.25 -9.70
CA GLN A 290 4.82 32.85 -9.27
C GLN A 290 3.53 32.34 -8.62
N THR A 291 2.90 33.17 -7.78
CA THR A 291 1.70 32.80 -7.04
C THR A 291 0.50 32.66 -7.97
N ARG A 292 0.30 33.63 -8.87
CA ARG A 292 -0.77 33.56 -9.88
C ARG A 292 -0.61 32.33 -10.77
N GLN A 293 0.60 32.11 -11.29
CA GLN A 293 0.93 30.99 -12.17
C GLN A 293 0.70 29.64 -11.46
N TRP A 294 1.19 29.49 -10.23
CA TRP A 294 0.96 28.28 -9.44
C TRP A 294 -0.54 28.05 -9.19
N ALA A 295 -1.29 29.09 -8.81
CA ALA A 295 -2.73 28.98 -8.58
C ALA A 295 -3.49 28.57 -9.86
N ALA A 296 -3.12 29.13 -11.01
CA ALA A 296 -3.67 28.75 -12.30
C ALA A 296 -3.35 27.28 -12.68
N MET A 297 -2.14 26.78 -12.38
CA MET A 297 -1.78 25.37 -12.63
C MET A 297 -2.66 24.42 -11.81
N VAL A 298 -2.88 24.75 -10.53
CA VAL A 298 -3.75 23.97 -9.64
C VAL A 298 -5.21 24.01 -10.10
N THR A 299 -5.74 25.19 -10.44
CA THR A 299 -7.13 25.33 -10.91
C THR A 299 -7.35 24.66 -12.25
N ARG A 300 -6.36 24.67 -13.14
CA ARG A 300 -6.42 23.99 -14.44
C ARG A 300 -6.53 22.47 -14.27
N ILE A 301 -5.72 21.85 -13.41
CA ILE A 301 -5.81 20.40 -13.20
C ILE A 301 -7.10 20.00 -12.48
N ASP A 302 -7.54 20.81 -11.51
CA ASP A 302 -8.79 20.55 -10.79
C ASP A 302 -9.98 20.47 -11.76
N ALA A 303 -10.02 21.31 -12.80
CA ALA A 303 -11.06 21.23 -13.82
C ALA A 303 -11.01 19.93 -14.63
N HIS A 304 -9.81 19.45 -14.99
CA HIS A 304 -9.66 18.15 -15.62
C HIS A 304 -10.13 17.01 -14.73
N PHE A 305 -9.89 17.07 -13.42
CA PHE A 305 -10.45 16.09 -12.49
C PHE A 305 -11.98 16.10 -12.51
N GLY A 306 -12.60 17.29 -12.61
CA GLY A 306 -14.04 17.43 -12.83
C GLY A 306 -14.51 16.64 -14.06
N ASN A 307 -13.84 16.80 -15.20
CA ASN A 307 -14.17 16.06 -16.44
C ASN A 307 -14.08 14.54 -16.24
N LEU A 308 -13.09 14.06 -15.49
CA LEU A 308 -12.96 12.62 -15.20
C LEU A 308 -14.09 12.12 -14.29
N PHE A 309 -14.48 12.91 -13.28
CA PHE A 309 -15.57 12.57 -12.38
C PHE A 309 -16.90 12.52 -13.11
N ASP A 310 -17.13 13.46 -14.02
CA ASP A 310 -18.35 13.51 -14.83
C ASP A 310 -18.40 12.31 -15.80
N ALA A 311 -17.26 11.91 -16.37
CA ALA A 311 -17.18 10.69 -17.18
C ALA A 311 -17.36 9.38 -16.39
N LEU A 312 -17.14 9.36 -15.07
CA LEU A 312 -17.54 8.23 -14.23
C LEU A 312 -19.06 8.21 -14.00
N GLN A 313 -19.68 9.39 -14.01
CA GLN A 313 -21.12 9.56 -13.81
C GLN A 313 -21.91 9.21 -15.08
N ASP A 314 -21.36 9.52 -16.25
CA ASP A 314 -21.91 9.27 -17.59
C ASP A 314 -20.76 8.90 -18.54
N PRO A 315 -20.35 7.62 -18.61
CA PRO A 315 -19.23 7.17 -19.43
C PRO A 315 -19.46 7.29 -20.94
N ASN A 316 -20.71 7.20 -21.41
CA ASN A 316 -21.03 7.26 -22.83
C ASN A 316 -21.30 8.69 -23.33
N ASN A 317 -21.44 9.65 -22.40
CA ASN A 317 -21.64 11.08 -22.63
C ASN A 317 -22.96 11.42 -23.36
N ASP A 318 -24.03 10.66 -23.10
CA ASP A 318 -25.36 10.87 -23.71
C ASP A 318 -26.32 11.72 -22.85
N GLY A 319 -25.91 12.07 -21.63
CA GLY A 319 -26.68 12.85 -20.66
C GLY A 319 -27.61 12.03 -19.77
N ASP A 320 -27.63 10.69 -19.90
CA ASP A 320 -28.36 9.76 -19.02
C ASP A 320 -27.39 9.05 -18.05
N PRO A 321 -27.44 9.35 -16.73
CA PRO A 321 -26.53 8.74 -15.76
C PRO A 321 -26.87 7.27 -15.42
N SER A 322 -27.76 6.61 -16.17
CA SER A 322 -28.21 5.24 -15.88
C SER A 322 -27.11 4.19 -16.04
N ASP A 323 -26.06 4.50 -16.81
CA ASP A 323 -24.85 3.69 -17.00
C ASP A 323 -23.69 4.12 -16.09
N SER A 324 -23.98 4.92 -15.06
CA SER A 324 -22.96 5.39 -14.12
C SER A 324 -22.18 4.25 -13.46
N ILE A 325 -20.86 4.36 -13.49
CA ILE A 325 -19.94 3.48 -12.77
C ILE A 325 -19.38 4.13 -11.49
N ALA A 326 -19.75 5.38 -11.23
CA ALA A 326 -19.21 6.19 -10.14
C ALA A 326 -19.45 5.56 -8.76
N ASN A 327 -20.52 4.78 -8.59
CA ASN A 327 -20.84 4.15 -7.32
C ASN A 327 -19.78 3.11 -6.89
N ASN A 328 -19.33 2.27 -7.82
CA ASN A 328 -18.31 1.24 -7.58
C ASN A 328 -16.93 1.63 -8.13
N THR A 329 -16.59 2.92 -8.05
CA THR A 329 -15.26 3.43 -8.39
C THR A 329 -14.64 4.08 -7.16
N LEU A 330 -13.47 3.58 -6.73
CA LEU A 330 -12.63 4.22 -5.74
C LEU A 330 -11.79 5.30 -6.44
N ILE A 331 -11.98 6.55 -6.04
CA ILE A 331 -11.14 7.67 -6.46
C ILE A 331 -10.18 8.01 -5.32
N VAL A 332 -8.90 8.07 -5.62
CA VAL A 332 -7.85 8.52 -4.71
C VAL A 332 -7.20 9.77 -5.29
N PHE A 333 -7.11 10.84 -4.53
CA PHE A 333 -6.34 12.03 -4.87
C PHE A 333 -5.19 12.21 -3.87
N GLN A 334 -3.94 12.34 -4.35
CA GLN A 334 -2.77 12.56 -3.51
C GLN A 334 -1.70 13.42 -4.20
N SER A 335 -0.89 14.16 -3.44
CA SER A 335 0.37 14.76 -3.93
C SER A 335 1.58 13.88 -3.61
N ASP A 336 2.62 13.96 -4.44
CA ASP A 336 3.85 13.17 -4.25
C ASP A 336 4.70 13.61 -3.06
N ASN A 337 4.75 14.92 -2.83
CA ASN A 337 5.48 15.57 -1.76
C ASN A 337 4.82 16.91 -1.39
N GLY A 338 5.35 17.56 -0.35
CA GLY A 338 4.90 18.88 0.08
C GLY A 338 5.14 19.97 -0.96
N GLY A 339 4.51 21.13 -0.76
CA GLY A 339 4.52 22.24 -1.71
C GLY A 339 5.87 22.96 -1.78
N PRO A 340 6.12 23.72 -2.86
CA PRO A 340 7.40 24.37 -3.09
C PRO A 340 7.59 25.57 -2.14
N ARG A 341 8.84 25.99 -1.97
CA ARG A 341 9.16 27.29 -1.35
C ARG A 341 8.66 28.44 -2.23
N GLY A 342 8.56 29.61 -1.63
CA GLY A 342 8.42 30.87 -2.36
C GLY A 342 7.11 31.57 -2.07
N ARG A 343 6.72 32.44 -3.01
CA ARG A 343 5.63 33.39 -2.82
C ARG A 343 4.27 32.74 -2.77
N ASN A 344 4.05 31.64 -3.49
CA ASN A 344 2.80 30.90 -3.43
C ASN A 344 2.54 30.34 -2.02
N ASN A 345 3.55 29.80 -1.34
CA ASN A 345 3.38 29.38 0.06
C ASN A 345 3.13 30.58 0.98
N ALA A 346 3.83 31.70 0.78
CA ALA A 346 3.67 32.89 1.63
C ALA A 346 2.32 33.61 1.44
N GLN A 347 1.81 33.67 0.21
CA GLN A 347 0.61 34.44 -0.15
C GLN A 347 -0.68 33.61 -0.13
N LEU A 348 -0.59 32.29 -0.39
CA LEU A 348 -1.74 31.38 -0.44
C LEU A 348 -1.71 30.29 0.63
N ASP A 349 -0.67 30.23 1.46
CA ASP A 349 -0.51 29.19 2.50
C ASP A 349 -0.58 27.76 1.91
N ALA A 350 0.16 27.54 0.83
CA ALA A 350 0.16 26.28 0.07
C ALA A 350 0.47 25.05 0.94
N ASN A 351 1.22 25.20 2.04
CA ASN A 351 1.52 24.12 2.99
C ASN A 351 0.62 24.14 4.25
N GLY A 352 -0.33 25.06 4.37
CA GLY A 352 -1.33 25.10 5.44
C GLY A 352 -0.74 25.30 6.84
N GLY A 353 0.23 26.22 6.96
CA GLY A 353 0.93 26.49 8.21
C GLY A 353 1.92 25.42 8.69
N LEU A 354 2.04 24.30 7.95
CA LEU A 354 3.00 23.26 8.27
C LEU A 354 4.44 23.74 8.01
N ARG A 355 5.36 23.35 8.89
CA ARG A 355 6.77 23.77 8.78
C ARG A 355 7.47 23.04 7.66
N GLY A 356 8.34 23.76 6.95
CA GLY A 356 9.11 23.21 5.84
C GLY A 356 8.35 23.18 4.52
N THR A 357 9.00 22.64 3.51
CA THR A 357 8.58 22.63 2.10
C THR A 357 9.14 21.38 1.42
N LYS A 358 8.81 21.15 0.15
CA LYS A 358 9.48 20.17 -0.71
C LYS A 358 10.98 20.03 -0.41
N GLY A 359 11.44 18.80 -0.31
CA GLY A 359 12.82 18.42 -0.04
C GLY A 359 13.22 18.43 1.44
N MET A 360 12.31 18.81 2.35
CA MET A 360 12.54 18.81 3.78
C MET A 360 11.77 17.69 4.50
N ILE A 361 12.30 17.20 5.62
CA ILE A 361 11.70 16.15 6.46
C ILE A 361 10.55 16.65 7.36
N GLN A 362 10.42 17.96 7.51
CA GLN A 362 9.35 18.60 8.28
C GLN A 362 7.97 18.37 7.66
N GLU A 363 6.89 18.52 8.44
CA GLU A 363 5.52 18.17 7.99
C GLU A 363 5.15 18.82 6.64
N GLY A 364 5.49 20.09 6.39
CA GLY A 364 5.21 20.78 5.13
C GLY A 364 6.00 20.28 3.92
N GLY A 365 6.94 19.36 4.11
CA GLY A 365 7.69 18.69 3.03
C GLY A 365 7.21 17.28 2.71
N ILE A 366 6.55 16.57 3.64
CA ILE A 366 6.15 15.16 3.49
C ILE A 366 4.65 14.91 3.72
N ARG A 367 3.94 15.77 4.46
CA ARG A 367 2.49 15.68 4.63
C ARG A 367 1.81 16.34 3.44
N VAL A 368 0.89 15.61 2.82
CA VAL A 368 0.32 15.92 1.50
C VAL A 368 -1.21 15.89 1.57
N PRO A 369 -1.92 16.63 0.70
CA PRO A 369 -3.36 16.46 0.61
C PRO A 369 -3.67 15.04 0.15
N LEU A 370 -4.62 14.38 0.81
CA LEU A 370 -5.09 13.04 0.48
C LEU A 370 -6.60 12.96 0.66
N VAL A 371 -7.32 12.64 -0.41
CA VAL A 371 -8.78 12.49 -0.39
C VAL A 371 -9.15 11.18 -1.07
N MET A 372 -10.09 10.43 -0.48
CA MET A 372 -10.65 9.23 -1.12
C MET A 372 -12.16 9.29 -1.18
N ARG A 373 -12.75 8.89 -2.30
CA ARG A 373 -14.20 8.82 -2.51
C ARG A 373 -14.56 7.46 -3.10
N TRP A 374 -15.50 6.76 -2.48
CA TRP A 374 -16.00 5.47 -2.94
C TRP A 374 -17.45 5.28 -2.48
N PRO A 375 -18.45 5.72 -3.24
CA PRO A 375 -19.85 5.79 -2.76
C PRO A 375 -20.45 4.46 -2.32
N ALA A 376 -19.99 3.34 -2.88
CA ALA A 376 -20.40 2.01 -2.42
C ALA A 376 -20.02 1.73 -0.95
N MET A 377 -19.04 2.43 -0.38
CA MET A 377 -18.53 2.21 0.98
C MET A 377 -18.57 3.47 1.87
N ILE A 378 -18.21 4.63 1.33
CA ILE A 378 -18.15 5.92 2.01
C ILE A 378 -19.43 6.69 1.68
N ARG A 379 -20.36 6.75 2.65
CA ARG A 379 -21.68 7.41 2.51
C ARG A 379 -21.95 8.22 3.76
N GLU A 380 -22.93 9.12 3.70
CA GLU A 380 -23.36 9.89 4.88
C GLU A 380 -23.80 8.99 6.05
N ASP A 381 -24.38 7.82 5.74
CA ASP A 381 -24.91 6.87 6.72
C ASP A 381 -24.01 5.67 7.01
N SER A 382 -22.83 5.57 6.37
CA SER A 382 -21.89 4.49 6.61
C SER A 382 -20.94 4.81 7.77
N ARG A 383 -20.16 3.81 8.19
CA ARG A 383 -19.11 3.99 9.21
C ARG A 383 -18.11 5.07 8.82
N LEU A 384 -17.79 5.15 7.54
CA LEU A 384 -16.95 6.21 6.97
C LEU A 384 -17.86 7.30 6.41
N GLN A 385 -18.20 8.26 7.27
CA GLN A 385 -19.12 9.34 6.92
C GLN A 385 -18.50 10.23 5.84
N ALA A 386 -19.16 10.31 4.68
CA ALA A 386 -18.79 11.22 3.60
C ALA A 386 -18.76 12.69 4.09
N GLY A 387 -17.85 13.50 3.54
CA GLY A 387 -17.69 14.92 3.90
C GLY A 387 -16.94 15.17 5.20
N THR A 388 -16.33 14.13 5.80
CA THR A 388 -15.61 14.24 7.08
C THR A 388 -14.09 14.18 6.95
N ASN A 389 -13.41 14.62 8.00
CA ASN A 389 -11.97 14.52 8.14
C ASN A 389 -11.60 13.22 8.88
N CYS A 390 -10.56 12.54 8.38
CA CYS A 390 -9.96 11.36 8.99
C CYS A 390 -8.54 11.69 9.49
N GLN A 391 -8.24 11.27 10.72
CA GLN A 391 -6.92 11.42 11.34
C GLN A 391 -6.07 10.14 11.22
N ARG A 392 -6.56 9.13 10.49
CA ARG A 392 -5.76 7.95 10.16
C ARG A 392 -4.52 8.38 9.40
N VAL A 393 -3.38 7.87 9.84
CA VAL A 393 -2.14 8.00 9.10
C VAL A 393 -2.23 7.11 7.87
N VAL A 394 -2.02 7.69 6.70
CA VAL A 394 -1.92 6.95 5.44
C VAL A 394 -0.66 7.42 4.74
N ASP A 395 0.20 6.48 4.39
CA ASP A 395 1.42 6.74 3.64
C ASP A 395 1.24 6.31 2.17
N VAL A 396 1.98 6.92 1.27
CA VAL A 396 1.99 6.54 -0.15
C VAL A 396 2.31 5.06 -0.35
N THR A 397 3.09 4.44 0.54
CA THR A 397 3.39 3.00 0.51
C THR A 397 2.17 2.11 0.68
N ASP A 398 1.11 2.62 1.32
CA ASP A 398 -0.08 1.86 1.69
C ASP A 398 -0.99 1.56 0.48
N LEU A 399 -0.80 2.28 -0.63
CA LEU A 399 -1.69 2.18 -1.78
C LEU A 399 -1.52 0.88 -2.58
N LEU A 400 -0.29 0.39 -2.80
CA LEU A 400 -0.07 -0.89 -3.45
C LEU A 400 -0.79 -2.05 -2.73
N PRO A 401 -0.55 -2.32 -1.42
CA PRO A 401 -1.24 -3.40 -0.74
C PRO A 401 -2.75 -3.18 -0.67
N THR A 402 -3.21 -1.92 -0.53
CA THR A 402 -4.64 -1.60 -0.55
C THR A 402 -5.28 -1.99 -1.89
N PHE A 403 -4.65 -1.65 -3.00
CA PHE A 403 -5.17 -1.98 -4.32
C PHE A 403 -5.08 -3.49 -4.61
N CYS A 404 -4.02 -4.16 -4.16
CA CYS A 404 -3.93 -5.62 -4.23
C CYS A 404 -5.12 -6.28 -3.51
N GLU A 405 -5.40 -5.89 -2.27
CA GLU A 405 -6.48 -6.49 -1.49
C GLU A 405 -7.86 -6.21 -2.10
N LEU A 406 -8.13 -4.97 -2.52
CA LEU A 406 -9.38 -4.63 -3.23
C LEU A 406 -9.54 -5.40 -4.55
N ALA A 407 -8.42 -5.73 -5.20
CA ALA A 407 -8.41 -6.50 -6.43
C ALA A 407 -8.45 -8.01 -6.21
N GLY A 408 -8.28 -8.51 -4.99
CA GLY A 408 -8.06 -9.94 -4.73
C GLY A 408 -6.72 -10.44 -5.28
N ALA A 409 -5.74 -9.55 -5.45
CA ALA A 409 -4.37 -9.88 -5.85
C ALA A 409 -3.51 -10.23 -4.63
N GLU A 410 -2.48 -11.03 -4.85
CA GLU A 410 -1.47 -11.26 -3.81
C GLU A 410 -0.72 -9.95 -3.50
N ILE A 411 -0.57 -9.65 -2.22
CA ILE A 411 0.26 -8.52 -1.77
C ILE A 411 1.74 -8.90 -1.92
N PRO A 412 2.57 -8.08 -2.58
CA PRO A 412 4.00 -8.37 -2.72
C PRO A 412 4.69 -8.59 -1.37
N LEU A 413 5.59 -9.59 -1.33
CA LEU A 413 6.25 -10.02 -0.10
C LEU A 413 7.12 -8.90 0.49
N GLY A 414 6.95 -8.64 1.78
CA GLY A 414 7.88 -7.82 2.55
C GLY A 414 7.83 -6.33 2.29
N ILE A 415 6.85 -5.82 1.55
CA ILE A 415 6.67 -4.38 1.34
C ILE A 415 6.39 -3.64 2.67
N ASP A 416 6.71 -2.36 2.69
CA ASP A 416 6.58 -1.53 3.89
C ASP A 416 5.18 -0.94 4.08
N GLY A 417 4.36 -0.93 3.04
CA GLY A 417 2.98 -0.50 3.09
C GLY A 417 2.09 -1.43 3.91
N MET A 418 0.94 -0.91 4.31
CA MET A 418 -0.14 -1.68 4.92
C MET A 418 -1.43 -1.40 4.17
N SER A 419 -2.18 -2.44 3.83
CA SER A 419 -3.50 -2.27 3.22
C SER A 419 -4.45 -1.57 4.20
N ILE A 420 -5.16 -0.56 3.69
CA ILE A 420 -6.30 0.07 4.38
C ILE A 420 -7.63 -0.34 3.75
N ALA A 421 -7.66 -1.37 2.89
CA ALA A 421 -8.88 -1.85 2.25
C ALA A 421 -9.95 -2.27 3.27
N PRO A 422 -9.64 -3.01 4.36
CA PRO A 422 -10.62 -3.32 5.39
C PRO A 422 -11.22 -2.06 6.03
N PHE A 423 -10.38 -1.06 6.33
CA PHE A 423 -10.85 0.22 6.85
C PHE A 423 -11.82 0.91 5.87
N LEU A 424 -11.48 0.99 4.58
CA LEU A 424 -12.33 1.58 3.54
C LEU A 424 -13.67 0.84 3.39
N GLN A 425 -13.68 -0.48 3.58
CA GLN A 425 -14.87 -1.32 3.55
C GLN A 425 -15.67 -1.30 4.87
N GLY A 426 -15.19 -0.54 5.88
CA GLY A 426 -15.84 -0.42 7.18
C GLY A 426 -15.63 -1.61 8.12
N SER A 427 -14.70 -2.51 7.82
CA SER A 427 -14.35 -3.69 8.62
C SER A 427 -13.67 -3.32 9.94
N ASP A 428 -13.95 -4.11 10.99
CA ASP A 428 -13.25 -4.05 12.28
C ASP A 428 -11.94 -4.86 12.30
N GLN A 429 -11.62 -5.56 11.23
CA GLN A 429 -10.43 -6.44 11.14
C GLN A 429 -9.22 -5.74 10.48
N GLN A 430 -9.14 -4.41 10.59
CA GLN A 430 -8.01 -3.63 10.07
C GLN A 430 -6.71 -4.00 10.82
N ARG A 431 -5.62 -4.19 10.07
CA ARG A 431 -4.26 -4.28 10.63
C ARG A 431 -3.84 -2.88 11.10
N GLU A 432 -3.15 -2.80 12.23
CA GLU A 432 -2.71 -1.52 12.78
C GLU A 432 -1.23 -1.30 12.45
N ARG A 433 -0.91 -0.17 11.82
CA ARG A 433 0.46 0.23 11.52
C ARG A 433 1.04 0.95 12.73
N GLU A 434 2.17 0.46 13.23
CA GLU A 434 2.79 1.10 14.40
C GLU A 434 3.42 2.45 14.03
N PHE A 435 4.17 2.51 12.93
CA PHE A 435 4.90 3.71 12.53
C PHE A 435 5.09 3.83 11.01
N ILE A 436 5.47 5.03 10.58
CA ILE A 436 5.97 5.31 9.23
C ILE A 436 7.31 6.03 9.32
N ILE A 437 8.18 5.85 8.33
CA ILE A 437 9.47 6.52 8.25
C ILE A 437 9.62 7.29 6.94
N HIS A 438 10.43 8.35 6.99
CA HIS A 438 10.72 9.19 5.85
C HIS A 438 12.19 9.59 5.86
N GLU A 439 12.74 9.81 4.68
CA GLU A 439 14.09 10.35 4.50
C GLU A 439 14.04 11.59 3.64
N ALA A 440 14.87 12.58 3.95
CA ALA A 440 15.03 13.78 3.15
C ALA A 440 16.49 14.26 3.15
N GLY A 441 16.80 15.22 2.28
CA GLY A 441 18.14 15.79 2.21
C GLY A 441 18.64 16.44 3.51
N ASN A 442 17.73 16.80 4.43
CA ASN A 442 18.04 17.42 5.71
C ASN A 442 17.84 16.52 6.94
N GLY A 443 17.55 15.22 6.78
CA GLY A 443 17.41 14.28 7.89
C GLY A 443 16.40 13.17 7.63
N GLN A 444 16.06 12.44 8.67
CA GLN A 444 15.10 11.34 8.66
C GLN A 444 14.05 11.55 9.74
N SER A 445 12.89 10.92 9.60
CA SER A 445 11.87 10.94 10.65
C SER A 445 11.14 9.63 10.78
N ILE A 446 10.68 9.35 12.00
CA ILE A 446 9.70 8.31 12.31
C ILE A 446 8.48 8.97 12.94
N ILE A 447 7.29 8.56 12.52
CA ILE A 447 6.01 9.01 13.07
C ILE A 447 5.30 7.78 13.65
N ARG A 448 4.99 7.83 14.94
CA ARG A 448 4.22 6.80 15.66
C ARG A 448 3.08 7.46 16.43
N ASP A 449 1.85 7.06 16.14
CA ASP A 449 0.64 7.71 16.63
C ASP A 449 0.70 9.24 16.42
N ARG A 450 0.74 10.07 17.47
CA ARG A 450 0.79 11.53 17.42
C ARG A 450 2.20 12.10 17.44
N TYR A 451 3.22 11.28 17.69
CA TYR A 451 4.59 11.75 17.90
C TYR A 451 5.44 11.60 16.64
N LYS A 452 6.29 12.59 16.40
CA LYS A 452 7.27 12.58 15.31
C LYS A 452 8.66 12.87 15.86
N LEU A 453 9.56 11.92 15.68
CA LEU A 453 10.98 12.11 15.93
C LEU A 453 11.67 12.50 14.62
N ILE A 454 12.45 13.57 14.65
CA ILE A 454 13.34 13.96 13.55
C ILE A 454 14.79 13.71 13.98
N ARG A 455 15.52 12.99 13.13
CA ARG A 455 16.95 12.72 13.24
C ARG A 455 17.70 13.53 12.19
N VAL A 456 18.70 14.28 12.61
CA VAL A 456 19.64 14.98 11.72
C VAL A 456 21.05 14.54 12.05
N ASP A 457 21.85 14.19 11.04
CA ASP A 457 23.22 13.74 11.25
C ASP A 457 24.06 14.77 12.02
N GLY A 458 24.90 14.26 12.92
CA GLY A 458 25.80 15.08 13.72
C GLY A 458 26.93 15.69 12.88
N ARG A 459 27.43 16.86 13.32
CA ARG A 459 28.59 17.49 12.67
C ARG A 459 29.84 16.62 12.86
N ARG A 460 30.56 16.35 11.77
CA ARG A 460 31.86 15.64 11.77
C ARG A 460 31.82 14.28 12.50
N GLY A 461 30.73 13.52 12.37
CA GLY A 461 30.59 12.21 13.02
C GLY A 461 30.25 12.27 14.52
N GLY A 462 29.85 13.44 15.03
CA GLY A 462 29.23 13.54 16.36
C GLY A 462 27.86 12.85 16.42
N PRO A 463 27.25 12.76 17.62
CA PRO A 463 25.93 12.16 17.78
C PRO A 463 24.87 12.91 16.95
N PRO A 464 23.82 12.20 16.47
CA PRO A 464 22.75 12.86 15.74
C PRO A 464 22.02 13.86 16.64
N ASN A 465 21.48 14.91 16.02
CA ASN A 465 20.52 15.77 16.69
C ASN A 465 19.14 15.11 16.61
N LEU A 466 18.52 14.87 17.76
CA LEU A 466 17.21 14.24 17.89
C LEU A 466 16.23 15.26 18.46
N THR A 467 15.17 15.56 17.72
CA THR A 467 14.08 16.45 18.18
C THR A 467 12.75 15.72 18.07
N LEU A 468 11.85 15.91 19.03
CA LEU A 468 10.58 15.22 19.12
C LEU A 468 9.44 16.24 19.15
N TYR A 469 8.37 15.99 18.40
CA TYR A 469 7.19 16.85 18.35
C TYR A 469 5.92 16.04 18.57
N ASP A 470 4.95 16.63 19.25
CA ASP A 470 3.58 16.13 19.33
C ASP A 470 2.75 16.80 18.23
N LEU A 471 2.49 16.08 17.14
CA LEU A 471 1.82 16.61 15.95
C LEU A 471 0.35 16.96 16.16
N ARG A 472 -0.25 16.52 17.28
CA ARG A 472 -1.65 16.85 17.60
C ARG A 472 -1.76 18.20 18.30
N GLU A 473 -0.82 18.55 19.18
CA GLU A 473 -0.78 19.88 19.80
C GLU A 473 0.01 20.90 18.97
N ASP A 474 1.02 20.43 18.25
CA ASP A 474 1.97 21.25 17.49
C ASP A 474 2.19 20.68 16.07
N PRO A 475 1.19 20.80 15.17
CA PRO A 475 1.33 20.40 13.78
C PRO A 475 2.38 21.23 13.02
N SER A 476 2.79 22.37 13.58
CA SER A 476 3.83 23.24 13.02
C SER A 476 5.24 22.80 13.42
N GLU A 477 5.39 21.82 14.32
CA GLU A 477 6.68 21.35 14.83
C GLU A 477 7.57 22.51 15.34
N SER A 478 6.97 23.45 16.07
CA SER A 478 7.61 24.63 16.64
C SER A 478 8.19 24.41 18.03
N ASN A 479 7.75 23.37 18.76
CA ASN A 479 8.13 23.09 20.14
C ASN A 479 8.74 21.68 20.27
N ASP A 480 10.07 21.64 20.42
CA ASP A 480 10.80 20.40 20.65
C ASP A 480 10.63 19.93 22.10
N ILE A 481 10.06 18.73 22.27
CA ILE A 481 9.78 18.09 23.56
C ILE A 481 10.73 16.93 23.87
N ALA A 482 11.79 16.73 23.08
CA ALA A 482 12.69 15.58 23.26
C ALA A 482 13.29 15.47 24.66
N GLY A 483 13.63 16.61 25.28
CA GLY A 483 14.22 16.66 26.63
C GLY A 483 13.31 16.12 27.74
N ASP A 484 11.99 16.21 27.55
CA ASP A 484 10.99 15.74 28.52
C ASP A 484 10.59 14.27 28.31
N HIS A 485 11.00 13.66 27.18
CA HIS A 485 10.59 12.31 26.77
C HIS A 485 11.77 11.39 26.36
N PRO A 486 12.83 11.25 27.17
CA PRO A 486 14.07 10.55 26.77
C PRO A 486 13.84 9.07 26.37
N THR A 487 13.02 8.33 27.10
CA THR A 487 12.73 6.91 26.79
C THR A 487 11.98 6.75 25.45
N MET A 488 11.10 7.68 25.11
CA MET A 488 10.39 7.65 23.83
C MET A 488 11.33 8.00 22.68
N VAL A 489 12.21 8.98 22.87
CA VAL A 489 13.24 9.35 21.89
C VAL A 489 14.15 8.17 21.60
N GLU A 490 14.62 7.47 22.64
CA GLU A 490 15.46 6.27 22.49
C GLU A 490 14.74 5.18 21.69
N ALA A 491 13.53 4.80 22.11
CA ALA A 491 12.75 3.76 21.42
C ALA A 491 12.44 4.10 19.95
N LEU A 492 12.05 5.34 19.66
CA LEU A 492 11.77 5.78 18.28
C LEU A 492 13.05 5.85 17.44
N HIS A 493 14.17 6.27 18.03
CA HIS A 493 15.45 6.32 17.34
C HIS A 493 15.94 4.90 16.98
N GLU A 494 15.82 3.93 17.89
CA GLU A 494 16.15 2.53 17.63
C GLU A 494 15.29 1.94 16.51
N LEU A 495 13.97 2.16 16.54
CA LEU A 495 13.07 1.72 15.47
C LEU A 495 13.46 2.33 14.12
N LEU A 496 13.72 3.64 14.09
CA LEU A 496 14.11 4.35 12.88
C LEU A 496 15.43 3.82 12.30
N LEU A 497 16.45 3.55 13.13
CA LEU A 497 17.72 2.97 12.68
C LEU A 497 17.54 1.55 12.14
N GLY A 498 16.60 0.79 12.72
CA GLY A 498 16.25 -0.53 12.23
C GLY A 498 15.71 -0.52 10.79
N GLU A 499 15.05 0.55 10.36
CA GLU A 499 14.58 0.76 8.98
C GLU A 499 15.68 1.23 8.01
N ARG A 500 16.94 0.98 8.37
CA ARG A 500 18.10 1.13 7.47
C ARG A 500 18.32 2.55 6.94
N VAL A 501 17.75 3.57 7.60
CA VAL A 501 17.83 4.97 7.14
C VAL A 501 19.23 5.60 7.24
N THR A 502 20.20 4.87 7.78
CA THR A 502 21.62 5.25 7.84
C THR A 502 22.49 4.47 6.86
N GLU A 503 21.91 3.56 6.09
CA GLU A 503 22.66 2.80 5.09
C GLU A 503 23.20 3.73 4.00
N PRO A 504 24.31 3.34 3.34
CA PRO A 504 24.83 4.10 2.22
C PRO A 504 23.76 4.25 1.16
N ARG A 505 23.58 5.52 0.79
CA ARG A 505 22.86 5.95 -0.39
C ARG A 505 22.92 4.93 -1.53
N GLY A 506 21.79 4.31 -1.80
CA GLY A 506 21.56 3.41 -2.92
C GLY A 506 21.47 1.95 -2.52
N PHE A 507 21.57 1.68 -1.21
CA PHE A 507 20.99 0.53 -0.55
C PHE A 507 19.51 0.37 -0.91
N ALA A 508 19.07 -0.88 -0.95
CA ALA A 508 17.68 -1.29 -1.15
C ALA A 508 17.55 -2.74 -0.67
N ASN A 509 16.31 -3.20 -0.50
CA ASN A 509 16.07 -4.63 -0.36
C ASN A 509 16.62 -5.41 -1.57
N THR A 510 16.93 -6.69 -1.39
CA THR A 510 17.45 -7.56 -2.45
C THR A 510 16.64 -8.85 -2.52
N TYR A 511 16.56 -9.46 -3.70
CA TYR A 511 15.69 -10.61 -3.94
C TYR A 511 16.49 -11.89 -4.05
N HIS A 512 16.12 -12.88 -3.24
CA HIS A 512 16.85 -14.15 -3.17
C HIS A 512 15.90 -15.35 -3.28
N GLN A 513 16.32 -16.35 -4.03
CA GLN A 513 15.61 -17.62 -4.20
C GLN A 513 16.40 -18.74 -3.53
N TRP A 514 15.69 -19.63 -2.87
CA TRP A 514 16.25 -20.87 -2.35
C TRP A 514 16.66 -21.79 -3.50
N THR A 515 17.90 -22.28 -3.45
CA THR A 515 18.47 -23.22 -4.43
C THR A 515 18.97 -24.50 -3.77
N GLY A 516 18.88 -24.60 -2.44
CA GLY A 516 19.40 -25.73 -1.68
C GLY A 516 18.64 -27.05 -1.95
N PRO A 517 19.34 -28.19 -1.99
CA PRO A 517 18.71 -29.50 -2.08
C PRO A 517 17.99 -29.89 -0.79
N ASP A 518 17.25 -31.00 -0.83
CA ASP A 518 16.61 -31.57 0.36
C ASP A 518 17.63 -31.83 1.49
N GLY A 519 17.29 -31.38 2.69
CA GLY A 519 18.09 -31.45 3.90
C GLY A 519 19.18 -30.39 4.04
N ALA A 520 19.31 -29.45 3.10
CA ALA A 520 20.36 -28.42 3.11
C ALA A 520 20.15 -27.34 4.20
N SER A 521 21.24 -26.69 4.60
CA SER A 521 21.20 -25.59 5.58
C SER A 521 20.73 -24.31 4.92
N ALA A 522 19.73 -23.66 5.55
CA ALA A 522 19.23 -22.35 5.18
C ALA A 522 20.20 -21.20 5.55
N ALA A 523 21.18 -21.45 6.41
CA ALA A 523 22.21 -20.46 6.77
C ALA A 523 23.40 -20.47 5.80
N ASP A 524 23.54 -21.52 4.99
CA ASP A 524 24.62 -21.62 4.02
C ASP A 524 24.31 -20.80 2.76
N ALA A 525 25.19 -19.84 2.48
CA ALA A 525 25.14 -18.96 1.33
C ALA A 525 25.04 -19.71 -0.01
N ALA A 526 25.64 -20.90 -0.12
CA ALA A 526 25.63 -21.68 -1.36
C ALA A 526 24.23 -22.21 -1.75
N ASN A 527 23.29 -22.18 -0.81
CA ASN A 527 21.91 -22.64 -1.01
C ASN A 527 20.94 -21.49 -1.34
N TRP A 528 21.46 -20.29 -1.61
CA TRP A 528 20.70 -19.13 -2.05
C TRP A 528 21.25 -18.61 -3.38
N SER A 529 20.37 -18.02 -4.19
CA SER A 529 20.79 -17.32 -5.40
C SER A 529 21.60 -16.07 -5.07
N GLU A 530 22.65 -15.80 -5.83
CA GLU A 530 23.25 -14.46 -5.90
C GLU A 530 22.25 -13.48 -6.51
N TYR A 531 22.13 -12.29 -5.94
CA TYR A 531 21.34 -11.20 -6.50
C TYR A 531 22.21 -10.28 -7.35
N ARG A 532 21.74 -9.95 -8.55
CA ARG A 532 22.42 -9.00 -9.44
C ARG A 532 21.41 -8.16 -10.22
N TYR A 533 21.36 -6.87 -9.91
CA TYR A 533 20.64 -5.89 -10.74
C TYR A 533 21.61 -5.25 -11.74
N ALA A 534 21.33 -5.44 -13.04
CA ALA A 534 22.14 -4.91 -14.13
C ALA A 534 21.26 -4.41 -15.28
N ASN A 535 21.66 -3.30 -15.90
CA ASN A 535 21.03 -2.78 -17.11
C ASN A 535 22.08 -2.26 -18.10
N ALA A 536 21.85 -2.51 -19.39
CA ALA A 536 22.70 -2.09 -20.51
C ALA A 536 24.22 -2.41 -20.33
N GLY A 537 24.53 -3.55 -19.71
CA GLY A 537 25.91 -3.98 -19.46
C GLY A 537 26.56 -3.38 -18.20
N VAL A 538 25.85 -2.56 -17.45
CA VAL A 538 26.29 -1.99 -16.17
C VAL A 538 25.62 -2.74 -15.02
N THR A 539 26.42 -3.19 -14.04
CA THR A 539 25.91 -3.73 -12.77
C THR A 539 25.72 -2.60 -11.76
N TYR A 540 24.53 -2.50 -11.18
CA TYR A 540 24.19 -1.44 -10.23
C TYR A 540 24.11 -1.93 -8.78
N GLN A 541 23.71 -3.18 -8.58
CA GLN A 541 23.65 -3.82 -7.27
C GLN A 541 24.04 -5.29 -7.41
N VAL A 542 24.84 -5.77 -6.46
CA VAL A 542 25.13 -7.19 -6.26
C VAL A 542 24.95 -7.46 -4.78
N ASP A 543 24.37 -8.60 -4.45
CA ASP A 543 24.26 -9.07 -3.08
C ASP A 543 24.37 -10.59 -3.07
N ASP A 544 25.27 -11.12 -2.25
CA ASP A 544 25.56 -12.54 -2.12
C ASP A 544 25.78 -12.88 -0.64
N GLY A 545 26.01 -14.16 -0.35
CA GLY A 545 26.28 -14.60 1.02
C GLY A 545 25.07 -15.24 1.69
N ALA A 546 25.00 -15.11 3.01
CA ALA A 546 23.97 -15.73 3.83
C ALA A 546 22.80 -14.76 4.09
N PRO A 547 21.63 -15.27 4.51
CA PRO A 547 20.48 -14.43 4.84
C PRO A 547 20.79 -13.23 5.74
N GLN A 548 20.30 -12.06 5.33
CA GLN A 548 20.42 -10.81 6.07
C GLN A 548 19.12 -9.99 6.01
N LEU A 549 18.97 -9.02 6.91
CA LEU A 549 17.76 -8.20 7.07
C LEU A 549 17.39 -7.30 5.86
N SER A 550 18.18 -7.28 4.78
CA SER A 550 17.83 -6.64 3.50
C SER A 550 17.14 -7.60 2.52
N TRP A 551 17.16 -8.91 2.79
CA TRP A 551 16.69 -9.92 1.85
C TRP A 551 15.17 -10.06 1.89
N THR A 552 14.53 -9.84 0.74
CA THR A 552 13.21 -10.37 0.42
C THR A 552 13.42 -11.72 -0.25
N ALA A 553 13.28 -12.80 0.53
CA ALA A 553 13.65 -14.14 0.12
C ALA A 553 12.43 -15.05 -0.06
N ARG A 554 12.53 -15.98 -1.02
CA ARG A 554 11.52 -17.01 -1.25
C ARG A 554 12.17 -18.38 -1.24
N MET A 555 11.66 -19.23 -0.36
CA MET A 555 11.97 -20.65 -0.26
C MET A 555 10.85 -21.44 -0.93
N GLU A 556 11.05 -21.76 -2.20
CA GLU A 556 10.06 -22.43 -3.02
C GLU A 556 10.51 -23.85 -3.42
N ASN A 557 9.60 -24.82 -3.24
CA ASN A 557 9.71 -26.13 -3.87
C ASN A 557 8.73 -26.21 -5.04
N SER A 558 9.22 -26.13 -6.27
CA SER A 558 8.39 -26.29 -7.48
C SER A 558 8.24 -27.75 -7.94
N GLY A 559 8.75 -28.72 -7.16
CA GLY A 559 8.74 -30.13 -7.48
C GLY A 559 7.61 -30.91 -6.78
N PRO A 560 7.22 -32.08 -7.33
CA PRO A 560 6.13 -32.88 -6.77
C PRO A 560 6.52 -33.65 -5.49
N VAL A 561 7.82 -33.69 -5.15
CA VAL A 561 8.36 -34.36 -3.97
C VAL A 561 8.67 -33.29 -2.93
N SER A 562 8.23 -33.49 -1.70
CA SER A 562 8.49 -32.55 -0.62
C SER A 562 10.00 -32.40 -0.33
N SER A 563 10.40 -31.20 0.06
CA SER A 563 11.80 -30.83 0.35
C SER A 563 11.90 -30.15 1.71
N VAL A 564 13.01 -30.36 2.41
CA VAL A 564 13.28 -29.84 3.74
C VAL A 564 14.52 -28.93 3.72
N ALA A 565 14.36 -27.68 4.12
CA ALA A 565 15.46 -26.82 4.53
C ALA A 565 15.61 -26.84 6.05
N LYS A 566 16.85 -26.87 6.54
CA LYS A 566 17.16 -26.84 7.98
C LYS A 566 17.73 -25.48 8.35
N ALA A 567 17.22 -24.83 9.39
CA ALA A 567 17.89 -23.70 10.01
C ALA A 567 18.68 -24.20 11.22
N ASP A 568 19.99 -24.34 11.06
CA ASP A 568 20.97 -24.76 12.08
C ASP A 568 21.77 -23.58 12.64
N SER A 569 21.40 -22.35 12.28
CA SER A 569 21.89 -21.07 12.79
C SER A 569 20.81 -20.02 12.64
N ASP A 570 20.92 -18.94 13.42
CA ASP A 570 19.96 -17.84 13.38
C ASP A 570 19.86 -17.25 11.97
N LEU A 571 18.63 -17.03 11.51
CA LEU A 571 18.34 -16.51 10.18
C LEU A 571 17.71 -15.13 10.28
N GLN A 572 18.10 -14.25 9.36
CA GLN A 572 17.57 -12.89 9.29
C GLN A 572 17.17 -12.54 7.86
N PHE A 573 15.99 -11.96 7.70
CA PHE A 573 15.43 -11.50 6.43
C PHE A 573 14.70 -10.18 6.63
N LEU A 574 14.60 -9.39 5.56
CA LEU A 574 13.55 -8.37 5.50
C LEU A 574 12.19 -9.06 5.49
N ALA A 575 12.04 -10.03 4.57
CA ALA A 575 10.90 -10.92 4.53
C ALA A 575 11.27 -12.29 3.96
N LEU A 576 10.58 -13.32 4.43
CA LEU A 576 10.75 -14.70 3.96
C LEU A 576 9.40 -15.32 3.64
N GLU A 577 9.26 -15.87 2.43
CA GLU A 577 8.15 -16.75 2.07
C GLU A 577 8.60 -18.21 1.99
N ILE A 578 7.86 -19.12 2.61
CA ILE A 578 8.03 -20.57 2.48
C ILE A 578 6.83 -21.11 1.71
N ARG A 579 7.05 -21.72 0.54
CA ARG A 579 5.95 -22.25 -0.27
C ARG A 579 6.32 -23.54 -1.00
N GLY A 580 5.36 -24.45 -1.10
CA GLY A 580 5.52 -25.68 -1.87
C GLY A 580 5.08 -25.51 -3.33
N ASP A 581 4.79 -26.63 -3.96
CA ASP A 581 4.42 -26.70 -5.36
C ASP A 581 3.01 -26.11 -5.56
N GLN A 582 2.91 -25.13 -6.46
CA GLN A 582 1.65 -24.44 -6.74
C GLN A 582 0.70 -25.28 -7.60
N HIS A 583 1.25 -26.26 -8.35
CA HIS A 583 0.52 -27.08 -9.33
C HIS A 583 0.45 -28.57 -8.97
N GLY A 584 1.35 -29.06 -8.11
CA GLY A 584 1.35 -30.41 -7.57
C GLY A 584 1.17 -30.47 -6.05
N GLY A 585 1.74 -31.49 -5.40
CA GLY A 585 1.53 -31.79 -3.98
C GLY A 585 2.79 -31.77 -3.11
N GLY A 586 3.94 -31.36 -3.66
CA GLY A 586 5.19 -31.30 -2.91
C GLY A 586 5.20 -30.13 -1.93
N ALA A 587 5.50 -30.40 -0.66
CA ALA A 587 5.63 -29.37 0.36
C ALA A 587 7.07 -28.82 0.45
N GLN A 588 7.21 -27.58 0.91
CA GLN A 588 8.51 -27.02 1.31
C GLN A 588 8.51 -26.82 2.82
N PHE A 589 9.42 -27.49 3.52
CA PHE A 589 9.61 -27.33 4.95
C PHE A 589 10.79 -26.39 5.23
N LEU A 590 10.61 -25.47 6.16
CA LEU A 590 11.70 -24.86 6.91
C LEU A 590 11.63 -25.38 8.34
N VAL A 591 12.66 -26.10 8.78
CA VAL A 591 12.73 -26.68 10.12
C VAL A 591 13.78 -25.93 10.93
N LEU A 592 13.33 -25.15 11.91
CA LEU A 592 14.21 -24.53 12.89
C LEU A 592 14.71 -25.61 13.84
N GLN A 593 16.03 -25.76 13.93
CA GLN A 593 16.64 -26.65 14.93
C GLN A 593 16.40 -26.10 16.35
N PRO A 594 16.57 -26.94 17.40
CA PRO A 594 16.36 -26.53 18.79
C PRO A 594 17.02 -25.19 19.14
N GLY A 595 16.20 -24.22 19.56
CA GLY A 595 16.66 -22.92 20.05
C GLY A 595 17.12 -21.92 18.98
N ILE A 596 16.93 -22.22 17.69
CA ILE A 596 17.30 -21.31 16.60
C ILE A 596 16.27 -20.19 16.43
N ASN A 597 16.76 -18.97 16.17
CA ASN A 597 15.93 -17.81 15.92
C ASN A 597 15.76 -17.53 14.42
N LEU A 598 14.54 -17.20 14.01
CA LEU A 598 14.21 -16.71 12.68
C LEU A 598 13.64 -15.30 12.80
N THR A 599 14.31 -14.32 12.20
CA THR A 599 13.81 -12.94 12.11
C THR A 599 13.38 -12.64 10.69
N GLY A 600 12.10 -12.28 10.50
CA GLY A 600 11.60 -11.63 9.30
C GLY A 600 11.10 -10.26 9.68
N ARG A 601 11.94 -9.22 9.45
CA ARG A 601 11.68 -7.87 9.96
C ARG A 601 10.29 -7.38 9.61
N ASN A 602 9.93 -7.44 8.33
CA ASN A 602 8.60 -7.06 7.85
C ASN A 602 7.63 -8.23 7.94
N GLU A 603 7.98 -9.39 7.38
CA GLU A 603 7.02 -10.48 7.23
C GLU A 603 7.70 -11.84 7.20
N ILE A 604 7.07 -12.82 7.85
CA ILE A 604 7.29 -14.24 7.57
C ILE A 604 5.99 -14.79 7.02
N ARG A 605 6.02 -15.27 5.78
CA ARG A 605 4.86 -15.77 5.05
C ARG A 605 4.99 -17.27 4.85
N ILE A 606 3.96 -18.00 5.24
CA ILE A 606 3.84 -19.45 5.00
C ILE A 606 2.77 -19.60 3.93
N GLY A 607 3.23 -19.78 2.70
CA GLY A 607 2.37 -19.95 1.53
C GLY A 607 1.78 -21.36 1.45
N LYS A 608 0.96 -21.58 0.42
CA LYS A 608 0.37 -22.89 0.09
C LYS A 608 1.46 -23.99 0.05
N GLN A 609 1.22 -25.11 0.73
CA GLN A 609 2.17 -26.23 0.88
C GLN A 609 3.53 -25.85 1.52
N GLY A 610 3.65 -24.64 2.08
CA GLY A 610 4.75 -24.24 2.93
C GLY A 610 4.54 -24.73 4.35
N VAL A 611 5.62 -25.13 5.01
CA VAL A 611 5.60 -25.58 6.41
C VAL A 611 6.74 -24.93 7.18
N LEU A 612 6.42 -24.15 8.21
CA LEU A 612 7.39 -23.66 9.20
C LEU A 612 7.30 -24.52 10.46
N SER A 613 8.40 -25.16 10.86
CA SER A 613 8.48 -25.96 12.09
C SER A 613 9.39 -25.30 13.11
N ILE A 614 8.88 -25.06 14.32
CA ILE A 614 9.61 -24.46 15.44
C ILE A 614 9.87 -25.52 16.51
N ASP A 615 11.10 -25.57 17.00
CA ASP A 615 11.54 -26.42 18.10
C ASP A 615 12.26 -25.56 19.16
N GLY A 616 11.51 -25.03 20.13
CA GLY A 616 12.04 -24.29 21.28
C GLY A 616 12.70 -22.92 21.00
N GLY A 617 12.85 -22.52 19.74
CA GLY A 617 13.43 -21.24 19.30
C GLY A 617 12.43 -20.08 19.23
N THR A 618 12.87 -18.95 18.64
CA THR A 618 12.05 -17.74 18.48
C THR A 618 11.82 -17.38 17.02
N VAL A 619 10.58 -17.05 16.66
CA VAL A 619 10.25 -16.43 15.38
C VAL A 619 9.83 -14.98 15.63
N SER A 620 10.62 -14.03 15.13
CA SER A 620 10.43 -12.60 15.40
C SER A 620 10.10 -11.80 14.15
N THR A 621 9.14 -10.89 14.28
CA THR A 621 8.73 -9.93 13.25
C THR A 621 8.34 -8.60 13.91
N LEU A 622 8.60 -7.49 13.23
CA LEU A 622 8.09 -6.19 13.66
C LEU A 622 6.67 -5.92 13.16
N ARG A 623 6.15 -6.76 12.26
CA ARG A 623 4.80 -6.57 11.75
C ARG A 623 3.94 -7.81 11.96
N TRP A 624 4.16 -8.87 11.19
CA TRP A 624 3.32 -10.07 11.32
C TRP A 624 3.91 -11.33 10.70
N ILE A 625 3.40 -12.46 11.20
CA ILE A 625 3.49 -13.76 10.56
C ILE A 625 2.19 -14.00 9.83
N GLU A 626 2.28 -14.25 8.52
CA GLU A 626 1.15 -14.55 7.66
C GLU A 626 1.15 -16.05 7.32
N ASN A 627 0.19 -16.81 7.85
CA ASN A 627 -0.01 -18.20 7.44
C ASN A 627 -1.17 -18.27 6.45
N LEU A 628 -0.86 -18.29 5.16
CA LEU A 628 -1.85 -18.26 4.09
C LEU A 628 -2.62 -19.57 3.96
N PRO A 629 -3.75 -19.60 3.22
CA PRO A 629 -4.49 -20.84 2.97
C PRO A 629 -3.59 -21.95 2.41
N GLY A 630 -3.65 -23.12 3.07
CA GLY A 630 -2.81 -24.28 2.73
C GLY A 630 -1.38 -24.23 3.27
N GLY A 631 -0.99 -23.18 3.99
CA GLY A 631 0.25 -23.12 4.78
C GLY A 631 0.11 -23.81 6.13
N THR A 632 1.23 -24.22 6.73
CA THR A 632 1.27 -24.82 8.07
C THR A 632 2.37 -24.20 8.94
N LEU A 633 1.98 -23.58 10.05
CA LEU A 633 2.87 -23.26 11.16
C LEU A 633 2.77 -24.37 12.20
N ARG A 634 3.88 -24.96 12.64
CA ARG A 634 3.84 -26.05 13.63
C ARG A 634 4.96 -26.05 14.65
N GLY A 635 4.71 -26.74 15.76
CA GLY A 635 5.69 -27.01 16.81
C GLY A 635 5.47 -26.17 18.07
N HIS A 636 6.56 -25.89 18.79
CA HIS A 636 6.57 -25.14 20.05
C HIS A 636 7.73 -24.15 20.10
N GLY A 637 7.62 -23.13 20.95
CA GLY A 637 8.61 -22.06 21.05
C GLY A 637 7.94 -20.70 21.21
N THR A 638 8.65 -19.66 20.79
CA THR A 638 8.21 -18.28 20.96
C THR A 638 7.97 -17.61 19.61
N ILE A 639 6.88 -16.84 19.50
CA ILE A 639 6.62 -15.91 18.42
C ILE A 639 6.60 -14.51 19.01
N GLN A 640 7.46 -13.64 18.50
CA GLN A 640 7.45 -12.20 18.82
C GLN A 640 6.79 -11.46 17.67
N GLY A 641 5.52 -11.09 17.83
CA GLY A 641 4.71 -10.46 16.80
C GLY A 641 3.30 -11.07 16.70
N THR A 642 2.49 -10.50 15.82
CA THR A 642 1.11 -10.97 15.59
C THR A 642 1.08 -12.10 14.57
N VAL A 643 0.24 -13.11 14.82
CA VAL A 643 -0.02 -14.24 13.90
C VAL A 643 -1.39 -14.06 13.24
N PHE A 644 -1.40 -13.97 11.91
CA PHE A 644 -2.60 -14.07 11.09
C PHE A 644 -2.66 -15.47 10.46
N ASN A 645 -3.59 -16.28 10.95
CA ASN A 645 -3.80 -17.66 10.53
C ASN A 645 -4.99 -17.80 9.58
N HIS A 646 -4.68 -18.02 8.31
CA HIS A 646 -5.60 -18.43 7.24
C HIS A 646 -5.40 -19.91 6.83
N GLY A 647 -4.34 -20.54 7.31
CA GLY A 647 -3.97 -21.93 7.05
C GLY A 647 -4.16 -22.81 8.28
N ARG A 648 -3.17 -23.64 8.57
CA ARG A 648 -3.13 -24.51 9.76
C ARG A 648 -2.07 -24.05 10.76
N VAL A 649 -2.44 -23.95 12.03
CA VAL A 649 -1.49 -23.91 13.16
C VAL A 649 -1.57 -25.25 13.88
N GLN A 650 -0.45 -25.98 13.97
CA GLN A 650 -0.40 -27.30 14.61
C GLN A 650 0.56 -27.30 15.81
N ILE A 651 0.04 -27.57 17.00
CA ILE A 651 0.82 -27.64 18.24
C ILE A 651 0.83 -29.10 18.71
N ASP A 652 2.01 -29.71 18.72
CA ASP A 652 2.17 -31.11 19.09
C ASP A 652 2.50 -31.24 20.59
N GLY A 653 1.54 -31.68 21.40
CA GLY A 653 1.76 -32.02 22.81
C GLY A 653 2.58 -33.30 22.97
N GLY A 654 3.68 -33.20 23.71
CA GLY A 654 4.65 -34.28 23.92
C GLY A 654 5.99 -33.76 24.46
N ASP A 655 6.32 -32.51 24.13
CA ASP A 655 7.37 -31.70 24.78
C ASP A 655 6.70 -30.72 25.78
N PRO A 656 7.25 -30.46 26.98
CA PRO A 656 6.65 -29.58 28.01
C PRO A 656 6.52 -28.10 27.63
N SER A 657 6.76 -27.72 26.38
CA SER A 657 6.86 -26.32 25.95
C SER A 657 5.67 -25.93 25.07
N PRO A 658 4.87 -24.90 25.43
CA PRO A 658 3.80 -24.41 24.59
C PRO A 658 4.31 -23.57 23.41
N LEU A 659 3.40 -23.21 22.50
CA LEU A 659 3.62 -22.10 21.58
C LEU A 659 3.20 -20.80 22.27
N HIS A 660 4.13 -19.87 22.45
CA HIS A 660 3.88 -18.57 23.06
C HIS A 660 3.90 -17.46 22.01
N VAL A 661 2.83 -16.67 21.92
CA VAL A 661 2.70 -15.54 20.99
C VAL A 661 2.71 -14.23 21.79
N HIS A 662 3.81 -13.49 21.73
CA HIS A 662 3.95 -12.14 22.26
C HIS A 662 3.33 -11.12 21.29
N GLY A 663 2.02 -11.20 21.10
CA GLY A 663 1.23 -10.41 20.16
C GLY A 663 -0.21 -10.90 20.10
N ASP A 664 -0.93 -10.55 19.05
CA ASP A 664 -2.26 -11.09 18.77
C ASP A 664 -2.17 -12.44 18.04
N TYR A 665 -3.17 -13.29 18.24
CA TYR A 665 -3.44 -14.47 17.42
C TYR A 665 -4.80 -14.30 16.75
N ARG A 666 -4.85 -14.28 15.43
CA ARG A 666 -6.09 -14.10 14.66
C ARG A 666 -6.27 -15.24 13.69
N GLN A 667 -7.39 -15.93 13.77
CA GLN A 667 -7.76 -17.04 12.89
C GLN A 667 -8.95 -16.63 12.02
N THR A 668 -8.98 -17.04 10.74
CA THR A 668 -10.14 -16.87 9.84
C THR A 668 -11.05 -18.10 9.81
N ASP A 669 -12.22 -17.96 9.18
CA ASP A 669 -13.26 -19.00 9.11
C ASP A 669 -12.78 -20.26 8.37
N GLU A 670 -11.85 -20.14 7.42
CA GLU A 670 -11.29 -21.26 6.65
C GLU A 670 -10.11 -21.96 7.34
N ALA A 671 -9.60 -21.35 8.42
CA ALA A 671 -8.37 -21.78 9.06
C ALA A 671 -8.61 -22.87 10.12
N GLU A 672 -7.51 -23.53 10.49
CA GLU A 672 -7.52 -24.65 11.43
C GLU A 672 -6.49 -24.47 12.55
N LEU A 673 -6.92 -24.72 13.80
CA LEU A 673 -6.03 -24.96 14.93
C LEU A 673 -6.02 -26.46 15.23
N THR A 674 -4.87 -27.10 15.09
CA THR A 674 -4.67 -28.52 15.42
C THR A 674 -3.87 -28.64 16.71
N ILE A 675 -4.37 -29.39 17.67
CA ILE A 675 -3.74 -29.56 18.98
C ILE A 675 -3.60 -31.05 19.29
N THR A 676 -2.39 -31.49 19.62
CA THR A 676 -2.17 -32.82 20.20
C THR A 676 -2.12 -32.68 21.72
N LEU A 677 -3.04 -33.32 22.45
CA LEU A 677 -3.10 -33.24 23.91
C LEU A 677 -1.96 -34.03 24.57
N PRO A 678 -1.17 -33.40 25.45
CA PRO A 678 -0.20 -34.10 26.29
C PRO A 678 -0.89 -34.76 27.50
N PRO A 679 -0.19 -35.67 28.18
CA PRO A 679 -0.70 -36.28 29.43
C PRO A 679 -0.94 -35.28 30.57
N ASP A 680 -0.16 -34.20 30.61
CA ASP A 680 -0.22 -33.19 31.66
C ASP A 680 -1.12 -32.00 31.25
N GLU A 681 -1.78 -31.36 32.22
CA GLU A 681 -2.63 -30.19 31.95
C GLU A 681 -1.76 -28.93 31.72
N GLN A 682 -1.63 -28.50 30.46
CA GLN A 682 -0.89 -27.29 30.09
C GLN A 682 -1.60 -26.52 28.97
N ALA A 683 -1.54 -25.18 29.03
CA ALA A 683 -1.99 -24.31 27.95
C ALA A 683 -1.05 -24.42 26.76
N LEU A 684 -1.54 -25.00 25.65
CA LEU A 684 -0.71 -25.32 24.48
C LEU A 684 -0.45 -24.10 23.58
N LEU A 685 -1.41 -23.19 23.48
CA LEU A 685 -1.24 -21.87 22.87
C LEU A 685 -1.38 -20.80 23.96
N ASN A 686 -0.32 -20.03 24.20
CA ASN A 686 -0.35 -18.84 25.06
C ASN A 686 -0.23 -17.59 24.20
N VAL A 687 -1.08 -16.59 24.43
CA VAL A 687 -1.15 -15.36 23.64
C VAL A 687 -1.16 -14.17 24.60
N ASP A 688 -0.16 -13.30 24.54
CA ASP A 688 -0.14 -12.11 25.42
C ASP A 688 -1.23 -11.10 25.03
N GLY A 689 -1.62 -11.05 23.76
CA GLY A 689 -2.67 -10.16 23.26
C GLY A 689 -4.04 -10.83 23.14
N ARG A 690 -4.74 -10.46 22.08
CA ARG A 690 -6.07 -10.99 21.76
C ARG A 690 -5.94 -12.29 20.96
N ALA A 691 -6.63 -13.34 21.40
CA ALA A 691 -6.93 -14.51 20.60
C ALA A 691 -8.31 -14.36 19.93
N ALA A 692 -8.34 -14.02 18.64
CA ALA A 692 -9.55 -13.97 17.83
C ALA A 692 -9.74 -15.31 17.11
N LEU A 693 -10.71 -16.09 17.59
CA LEU A 693 -10.99 -17.45 17.15
C LEU A 693 -12.11 -17.47 16.10
N ALA A 694 -11.91 -18.30 15.09
CA ALA A 694 -12.85 -18.63 14.02
C ALA A 694 -12.47 -20.02 13.47
N GLY A 695 -13.18 -20.54 12.47
CA GLY A 695 -12.78 -21.77 11.78
C GLY A 695 -12.76 -22.99 12.68
N THR A 696 -11.94 -24.00 12.37
CA THR A 696 -12.06 -25.32 13.00
C THR A 696 -10.96 -25.61 14.04
N LEU A 697 -11.35 -26.21 15.16
CA LEU A 697 -10.44 -26.89 16.09
C LEU A 697 -10.39 -28.40 15.79
N THR A 698 -9.19 -28.93 15.62
CA THR A 698 -8.90 -30.37 15.51
C THR A 698 -8.08 -30.84 16.70
N VAL A 699 -8.49 -31.94 17.32
CA VAL A 699 -7.83 -32.51 18.49
C VAL A 699 -7.23 -33.87 18.17
N ARG A 700 -6.01 -34.11 18.62
CA ARG A 700 -5.35 -35.41 18.65
C ARG A 700 -5.01 -35.75 20.10
N VAL A 701 -4.93 -37.03 20.42
CA VAL A 701 -4.48 -37.51 21.72
C VAL A 701 -3.12 -38.16 21.51
N GLY A 702 -2.14 -37.83 22.36
CA GLY A 702 -0.80 -38.38 22.26
C GLY A 702 -0.79 -39.92 22.31
N PRO A 703 0.19 -40.60 21.67
CA PRO A 703 0.26 -42.06 21.69
C PRO A 703 0.28 -42.64 23.12
N GLY A 704 -0.68 -43.51 23.43
CA GLY A 704 -0.79 -44.17 24.74
C GLY A 704 -1.44 -43.33 25.84
N PHE A 705 -1.75 -42.05 25.57
CA PHE A 705 -2.51 -41.21 26.47
C PHE A 705 -4.00 -41.57 26.37
N ARG A 706 -4.68 -41.67 27.52
CA ARG A 706 -6.12 -41.95 27.61
C ARG A 706 -6.74 -40.96 28.58
N PRO A 707 -7.34 -39.87 28.09
CA PRO A 707 -7.96 -38.89 28.94
C PRO A 707 -9.15 -39.51 29.70
N ALA A 708 -9.22 -39.27 31.01
CA ALA A 708 -10.30 -39.79 31.84
C ALA A 708 -11.56 -38.93 31.71
N PRO A 709 -12.76 -39.50 31.97
CA PRO A 709 -14.00 -38.72 31.98
C PRO A 709 -13.91 -37.51 32.93
N ASP A 710 -14.53 -36.40 32.53
CA ASP A 710 -14.53 -35.12 33.26
C ASP A 710 -13.18 -34.38 33.40
N GLU A 711 -12.06 -34.96 32.95
CA GLU A 711 -10.79 -34.23 32.87
C GLU A 711 -10.89 -33.05 31.90
N THR A 712 -10.12 -32.00 32.19
CA THR A 712 -10.13 -30.74 31.46
C THR A 712 -8.70 -30.37 31.05
N TRP A 713 -8.54 -29.80 29.86
CA TRP A 713 -7.28 -29.24 29.39
C TRP A 713 -7.49 -27.81 28.92
N THR A 714 -6.65 -26.90 29.39
CA THR A 714 -6.55 -25.57 28.80
C THR A 714 -5.81 -25.69 27.47
N ILE A 715 -6.42 -25.26 26.38
CA ILE A 715 -5.79 -25.35 25.04
C ILE A 715 -5.34 -24.00 24.51
N VAL A 716 -6.02 -22.93 24.90
CA VAL A 716 -5.66 -21.55 24.58
C VAL A 716 -5.76 -20.74 25.85
N LYS A 717 -4.74 -19.93 26.13
CA LYS A 717 -4.75 -18.90 27.15
C LYS A 717 -4.37 -17.57 26.50
N ALA A 718 -5.16 -16.54 26.77
CA ALA A 718 -4.95 -15.20 26.22
C ALA A 718 -5.35 -14.10 27.21
N ASP A 719 -4.81 -12.88 27.05
CA ASP A 719 -5.33 -11.70 27.76
C ASP A 719 -6.81 -11.47 27.44
N ARG A 720 -7.20 -11.76 26.19
CA ARG A 720 -8.61 -11.75 25.78
C ARG A 720 -8.90 -12.77 24.68
N VAL A 721 -9.86 -13.65 24.92
CA VAL A 721 -10.46 -14.53 23.93
C VAL A 721 -11.69 -13.87 23.33
N THR A 722 -11.80 -13.90 22.00
CA THR A 722 -12.99 -13.45 21.26
C THR A 722 -13.30 -14.40 20.12
N GLY A 723 -14.57 -14.48 19.71
CA GLY A 723 -14.98 -15.45 18.70
C GLY A 723 -15.06 -16.88 19.27
N ARG A 724 -15.33 -17.86 18.41
CA ARG A 724 -15.47 -19.28 18.73
C ARG A 724 -15.06 -20.11 17.52
N PHE A 725 -14.67 -21.35 17.75
CA PHE A 725 -14.52 -22.31 16.65
C PHE A 725 -15.89 -22.73 16.13
N ASP A 726 -15.96 -23.03 14.83
CA ASP A 726 -17.16 -23.45 14.08
C ASP A 726 -17.55 -24.91 14.34
N ASN A 727 -16.87 -25.59 15.27
CA ASN A 727 -17.17 -26.94 15.71
C ASN A 727 -18.64 -27.05 16.18
N SER A 728 -19.40 -27.95 15.55
CA SER A 728 -20.83 -28.11 15.83
C SER A 728 -21.12 -28.35 17.31
N ARG A 729 -21.96 -27.47 17.89
CA ARG A 729 -22.38 -27.53 19.30
C ARG A 729 -21.22 -27.48 20.30
N ASP A 730 -20.14 -26.78 19.97
CA ASP A 730 -18.93 -26.67 20.78
C ASP A 730 -18.37 -28.06 21.16
N ARG A 731 -18.36 -28.99 20.19
CA ARG A 731 -17.87 -30.36 20.38
C ARG A 731 -16.84 -30.74 19.34
N VAL A 732 -15.81 -31.46 19.78
CA VAL A 732 -14.78 -32.02 18.92
C VAL A 732 -14.57 -33.49 19.26
N VAL A 733 -14.41 -34.30 18.22
CA VAL A 733 -14.02 -35.70 18.36
C VAL A 733 -12.57 -35.78 17.94
N SER A 734 -11.70 -36.28 18.82
CA SER A 734 -10.31 -36.47 18.48
C SER A 734 -10.15 -37.52 17.38
N THR A 735 -9.01 -37.50 16.71
CA THR A 735 -8.69 -38.45 15.63
C THR A 735 -8.76 -39.92 16.04
N ASP A 736 -8.60 -40.22 17.32
CA ASP A 736 -8.68 -41.57 17.92
C ASP A 736 -10.04 -41.86 18.61
N GLY A 737 -11.00 -40.94 18.53
CA GLY A 737 -12.41 -41.17 18.86
C GLY A 737 -12.86 -40.69 20.24
N HIS A 738 -11.99 -40.04 21.03
CA HIS A 738 -12.39 -39.39 22.27
C HIS A 738 -13.26 -38.16 21.98
N ARG A 739 -14.25 -37.90 22.83
CA ARG A 739 -15.19 -36.79 22.66
C ARG A 739 -14.92 -35.72 23.69
N PHE A 740 -14.84 -34.48 23.23
CA PHE A 740 -14.59 -33.32 24.08
C PHE A 740 -15.66 -32.26 23.84
N ARG A 741 -15.98 -31.54 24.90
CA ARG A 741 -16.72 -30.28 24.88
C ARG A 741 -15.73 -29.12 24.96
N ILE A 742 -15.87 -28.17 24.04
CA ILE A 742 -15.12 -26.93 24.03
C ILE A 742 -15.82 -25.95 24.98
N GLN A 743 -15.07 -25.32 25.87
CA GLN A 743 -15.58 -24.29 26.78
C GLN A 743 -14.78 -23.01 26.59
N TYR A 744 -15.48 -21.87 26.65
CA TYR A 744 -14.90 -20.55 26.42
C TYR A 744 -15.11 -19.69 27.67
N SER A 745 -14.06 -18.96 28.05
CA SER A 745 -14.09 -17.89 29.04
C SER A 745 -13.51 -16.60 28.42
N GLU A 746 -13.38 -15.54 29.22
CA GLU A 746 -12.77 -14.29 28.74
C GLU A 746 -11.28 -14.42 28.41
N SER A 747 -10.57 -15.38 29.03
CA SER A 747 -9.11 -15.53 28.92
C SER A 747 -8.64 -16.93 28.54
N GLU A 748 -9.54 -17.92 28.48
CA GLU A 748 -9.17 -19.32 28.28
C GLU A 748 -10.17 -20.06 27.40
N VAL A 749 -9.66 -20.99 26.60
CA VAL A 749 -10.43 -22.05 25.95
C VAL A 749 -9.99 -23.39 26.53
N THR A 750 -10.95 -24.19 26.98
CA THR A 750 -10.69 -25.51 27.55
C THR A 750 -11.42 -26.62 26.80
N LEU A 751 -10.86 -27.83 26.88
CA LEU A 751 -11.48 -29.07 26.41
C LEU A 751 -11.82 -29.93 27.61
N LYS A 752 -13.09 -30.29 27.77
CA LYS A 752 -13.55 -31.21 28.80
C LYS A 752 -13.99 -32.54 28.18
N VAL A 753 -13.52 -33.67 28.69
CA VAL A 753 -13.94 -35.00 28.22
C VAL A 753 -15.40 -35.25 28.59
N ASP A 754 -16.18 -35.75 27.61
CA ASP A 754 -17.59 -36.11 27.80
C ASP A 754 -17.83 -37.32 28.74
#